data_AF-A0A6G8CAV0-F1
#
_entry.id   AF-A0A6G8CAV0-F1
#
_cell.length_a   1.000
_cell.length_b   1.000
_cell.length_c   1.000
_cell.angle_alpha   90.00
_cell.angle_beta   90.00
_cell.angle_gamma   90.00
#
_symmetry.space_group_name_H-M   'P 1'
#
loop_
_entity.id
_entity.type
_entity.pdbx_description
1 polymer ?
#
loop_
_entity_poly.entity_id
_entity_poly.type
_entity_poly.pdbx_seq_one_letter_code
_entity_poly.pdbx_strand_id
1 'polypeptide(L)'
;MSVQSVAEFNAWMRLQLPSVRVSRHAAPGDTYTLDGVKAPHLAELLACPWVTFVDVPSRRAREERPLDNSDLVTNTIAPLHARFPSLAGQGMTVSVKERPFDPTDIDFRGRVAVGESTTQAVSAHATAMATLIAGGGNSAPSGKGAAWQAGLISADFSELMPDDGGRLTQMGVSVQNHSYGVAIENYYGLETRAYDAHATRYPQLVHVFSSGNDGNKTSPSGRYAGLAGVANITGQFKMSKNTLSVGATDSRGNVVPLSSRGPAYDGRVKPELVAYGADGSSDAAALVSGMSLLVLQAYKEQLGGILPPAALVKAVLLNSANDTGRPAIDFESGYGQADALGAVQTIRERRFYTNSATQNSERVFTVTVPAGSPELKITLAWHDAAAAPDAEQALINDLDLELFRPATKQRWKPWVLSHFPHLDSLTLPARRRPDHLNNVEQITVVAPAAGVYELHVRGFSVPQGPQAFSVAYEFGETGFAWLNPLAGSTFNPGSTQELRWQWAGATTTARLEYQPAGSTAWQVVNPTVELKAGFTTWTPPSAAAAQLRMVTPTGVYPSETFTIHAPLRLQVGYACPEEALLHWSAVPGATEYQLYSLSATGLQPLRRTRDTVAILPATELPFRYFAVAPVLGGKMGERSPSVEYSQQGTGCYVRSFIPRQAVTDTVLLDLEIGTAYGLNSISLERQAPDGSYQTLQTIAPVQDLQFAFPDLAPNSGLNHYRVRLNTVGGQIFYSALEAVQYARTGELLAYPNPVQAGESLQLITSTTGAVHIQLYDVLGRLVREATATGTINPFDTSGLQSGTYLVRVTPENGPRMTQRIVVL
;
A
#
# COMPACT_ATOMS: atom_id res chain seq x y z
N MET A 1 17.13 10.64 28.23
CA MET A 1 18.23 10.52 29.24
C MET A 1 17.87 9.46 30.26
N SER A 2 18.85 8.72 30.79
CA SER A 2 18.68 7.72 31.85
C SER A 2 19.39 8.15 33.15
N VAL A 3 18.80 7.84 34.31
CA VAL A 3 19.34 8.22 35.62
C VAL A 3 19.32 7.09 36.64
N GLN A 4 20.35 7.05 37.50
CA GLN A 4 20.48 6.03 38.56
C GLN A 4 19.59 6.30 39.77
N SER A 5 19.36 7.56 40.13
CA SER A 5 18.48 7.90 41.26
C SER A 5 17.61 9.12 40.99
N VAL A 6 16.30 8.88 40.99
CA VAL A 6 15.29 9.83 40.52
C VAL A 6 15.10 11.00 41.47
N ALA A 7 15.10 10.74 42.78
CA ALA A 7 14.87 11.78 43.78
C ALA A 7 16.04 12.79 43.77
N GLU A 8 17.26 12.27 43.75
CA GLU A 8 18.51 13.03 43.76
C GLU A 8 18.70 13.76 42.44
N PHE A 9 18.40 13.11 41.30
CA PHE A 9 18.43 13.79 40.00
C PHE A 9 17.42 14.94 39.92
N ASN A 10 16.18 14.73 40.37
CA ASN A 10 15.18 15.79 40.39
C ASN A 10 15.57 16.94 41.33
N ALA A 11 16.18 16.64 42.48
CA ALA A 11 16.71 17.66 43.38
C ALA A 11 17.86 18.44 42.72
N TRP A 12 18.77 17.75 42.05
CA TRP A 12 19.88 18.35 41.30
C TRP A 12 19.37 19.24 40.15
N MET A 13 18.40 18.77 39.36
CA MET A 13 17.79 19.54 38.26
C MET A 13 17.15 20.84 38.73
N ARG A 14 16.43 20.82 39.86
CA ARG A 14 15.82 22.03 40.42
C ARG A 14 16.86 23.07 40.85
N LEU A 15 18.07 22.63 41.23
CA LEU A 15 19.15 23.50 41.68
C LEU A 15 20.01 24.02 40.53
N GLN A 16 20.43 23.12 39.63
CA GLN A 16 21.41 23.43 38.58
C GLN A 16 20.75 23.89 37.27
N LEU A 17 19.62 23.28 36.91
CA LEU A 17 18.94 23.53 35.63
C LEU A 17 17.45 23.86 35.82
N PRO A 18 17.08 24.89 36.63
CA PRO A 18 15.68 25.17 37.01
C PRO A 18 14.76 25.54 35.83
N SER A 19 15.34 25.92 34.68
CA SER A 19 14.59 26.26 33.47
C SER A 19 14.28 25.06 32.57
N VAL A 20 14.92 23.91 32.80
CA VAL A 20 14.72 22.68 32.04
C VAL A 20 13.57 21.89 32.65
N ARG A 21 12.58 21.53 31.82
CA ARG A 21 11.45 20.71 32.26
C ARG A 21 11.80 19.23 32.12
N VAL A 22 11.32 18.43 33.06
CA VAL A 22 11.59 16.99 33.12
C VAL A 22 10.26 16.25 32.98
N SER A 23 10.14 15.40 31.97
CA SER A 23 9.03 14.47 31.78
C SER A 23 9.53 13.04 31.84
N ARG A 24 8.77 12.16 32.50
CA ARG A 24 9.15 10.77 32.77
C ARG A 24 8.42 9.82 31.83
N HIS A 25 9.13 8.82 31.30
CA HIS A 25 8.55 7.75 30.49
C HIS A 25 8.01 6.61 31.36
N ALA A 26 6.95 5.94 30.89
CA ALA A 26 6.29 4.85 31.62
C ALA A 26 7.13 3.56 31.68
N ALA A 27 7.96 3.31 30.65
CA ALA A 27 8.91 2.20 30.59
C ALA A 27 9.99 2.51 29.55
N PRO A 28 11.29 2.41 29.89
CA PRO A 28 11.86 2.16 31.22
C PRO A 28 11.61 3.36 32.15
N GLY A 29 11.17 3.10 33.39
CA GLY A 29 10.77 4.14 34.34
C GLY A 29 11.91 5.03 34.86
N ASP A 30 13.15 4.75 34.50
CA ASP A 30 14.37 5.54 34.75
C ASP A 30 14.73 6.46 33.57
N THR A 31 13.90 6.51 32.51
CA THR A 31 14.11 7.33 31.31
C THR A 31 13.28 8.61 31.36
N TYR A 32 13.93 9.73 31.00
CA TYR A 32 13.35 11.07 31.04
C TYR A 32 13.59 11.83 29.73
N THR A 33 12.59 12.60 29.33
CA THR A 33 12.71 13.66 28.33
C THR A 33 12.97 14.98 29.04
N LEU A 34 13.92 15.74 28.51
CA LEU A 34 14.30 17.05 29.03
C LEU A 34 13.96 18.12 28.00
N ASP A 35 13.05 19.03 28.34
CA ASP A 35 12.63 20.13 27.47
C ASP A 35 13.31 21.44 27.85
N GLY A 36 13.76 22.21 26.85
CA GLY A 36 14.45 23.49 27.06
C GLY A 36 15.95 23.36 27.32
N VAL A 37 16.55 22.20 27.05
CA VAL A 37 18.00 21.98 27.12
C VAL A 37 18.71 22.78 26.02
N LYS A 38 19.74 23.55 26.40
CA LYS A 38 20.62 24.29 25.48
C LYS A 38 22.01 23.64 25.48
N ALA A 39 22.82 23.92 24.46
CA ALA A 39 24.16 23.33 24.33
C ALA A 39 25.04 23.43 25.61
N PRO A 40 25.07 24.54 26.38
CA PRO A 40 25.83 24.60 27.63
C PRO A 40 25.33 23.64 28.72
N HIS A 41 24.01 23.38 28.78
CA HIS A 41 23.42 22.47 29.76
C HIS A 41 23.88 21.02 29.56
N LEU A 42 24.30 20.66 28.33
CA LEU A 42 24.73 19.29 28.04
C LEU A 42 26.00 18.91 28.83
N ALA A 43 26.95 19.83 28.97
CA ALA A 43 28.16 19.59 29.77
C ALA A 43 27.82 19.39 31.26
N GLU A 44 26.87 20.16 31.79
CA GLU A 44 26.39 20.03 33.17
C GLU A 44 25.64 18.71 33.40
N LEU A 45 24.80 18.30 32.44
CA LEU A 45 24.10 17.01 32.49
C LEU A 45 25.07 15.84 32.43
N LEU A 46 26.09 15.89 31.57
CA LEU A 46 27.12 14.85 31.47
C LEU A 46 28.02 14.80 32.72
N ALA A 47 28.18 15.92 33.43
CA ALA A 47 28.90 15.98 34.70
C ALA A 47 28.05 15.56 35.92
N CYS A 48 26.73 15.39 35.75
CA CYS A 48 25.84 15.00 36.85
C CYS A 48 26.11 13.54 37.25
N PRO A 49 26.43 13.26 38.54
CA PRO A 49 26.77 11.90 38.98
C PRO A 49 25.59 10.92 38.90
N TRP A 50 24.36 11.43 38.75
CA TRP A 50 23.14 10.62 38.66
C TRP A 50 22.74 10.29 37.22
N VAL A 51 23.33 10.97 36.23
CA VAL A 51 23.06 10.75 34.80
C VAL A 51 23.95 9.62 34.30
N THR A 52 23.33 8.57 33.76
CA THR A 52 24.09 7.43 33.21
C THR A 52 24.24 7.49 31.70
N PHE A 53 23.29 8.12 31.02
CA PHE A 53 23.30 8.20 29.57
C PHE A 53 22.44 9.37 29.10
N VAL A 54 22.96 10.14 28.15
CA VAL A 54 22.24 11.23 27.47
C VAL A 54 22.18 10.90 25.99
N ASP A 55 20.95 10.89 25.46
CA ASP A 55 20.69 10.70 24.05
C ASP A 55 20.16 12.01 23.47
N VAL A 56 20.29 12.21 22.15
CA VAL A 56 19.79 13.39 21.44
C VAL A 56 18.34 13.13 21.00
N PRO A 57 17.36 13.87 21.55
CA PRO A 57 15.94 13.65 21.24
C PRO A 57 15.51 14.27 19.89
N SER A 58 16.34 15.11 19.25
CA SER A 58 15.95 15.85 18.04
C SER A 58 16.11 15.06 16.74
N ARG A 59 15.99 13.72 16.78
CA ARG A 59 16.04 12.88 15.58
C ARG A 59 14.67 12.91 14.92
N ARG A 60 14.61 13.47 13.70
CA ARG A 60 13.39 13.48 12.92
C ARG A 60 13.32 12.19 12.12
N ALA A 61 12.37 11.32 12.47
CA ALA A 61 12.00 10.20 11.61
C ALA A 61 11.60 10.72 10.24
N ARG A 62 11.91 9.91 9.23
CA ARG A 62 11.50 10.10 7.86
C ARG A 62 10.85 8.82 7.40
N GLU A 63 9.81 9.00 6.61
CA GLU A 63 9.26 7.91 5.83
C GLU A 63 10.36 7.38 4.93
N GLU A 64 10.32 6.07 4.78
CA GLU A 64 11.14 5.39 3.81
C GLU A 64 10.37 5.42 2.46
N ARG A 65 10.90 4.82 1.39
CA ARG A 65 10.39 5.12 0.02
C ARG A 65 8.95 4.61 -0.20
N PRO A 66 8.08 5.35 -0.92
CA PRO A 66 6.73 4.91 -1.27
C PRO A 66 6.71 3.86 -2.41
N LEU A 67 5.56 3.16 -2.54
CA LEU A 67 5.32 2.02 -3.44
C LEU A 67 4.90 2.38 -4.87
N ASP A 68 5.32 1.56 -5.83
CA ASP A 68 4.70 1.43 -7.17
C ASP A 68 4.20 0.00 -7.51
N ASN A 69 4.49 -1.05 -6.72
CA ASN A 69 4.12 -2.44 -7.06
C ASN A 69 3.80 -3.36 -5.85
N SER A 70 2.86 -4.31 -6.00
CA SER A 70 2.56 -5.36 -5.00
C SER A 70 2.82 -6.77 -5.55
N ASP A 71 3.49 -7.61 -4.76
CA ASP A 71 3.75 -9.02 -5.07
C ASP A 71 3.53 -9.87 -3.80
N LEU A 72 2.39 -10.56 -3.76
CA LEU A 72 2.04 -11.48 -2.67
C LEU A 72 2.56 -12.91 -2.91
N VAL A 73 3.21 -13.19 -4.04
CA VAL A 73 3.68 -14.54 -4.38
C VAL A 73 5.08 -14.79 -3.81
N THR A 74 5.99 -13.81 -3.89
CA THR A 74 7.39 -13.96 -3.45
C THR A 74 7.50 -14.42 -1.99
N ASN A 75 6.70 -13.84 -1.09
CA ASN A 75 6.67 -14.21 0.33
C ASN A 75 5.63 -15.31 0.65
N THR A 76 5.17 -16.05 -0.36
CA THR A 76 4.16 -17.13 -0.30
C THR A 76 2.80 -16.77 0.32
N ILE A 77 2.45 -15.48 0.39
CA ILE A 77 1.19 -14.97 0.92
C ILE A 77 0.00 -15.40 0.04
N ALA A 78 0.10 -15.26 -1.29
CA ALA A 78 -0.93 -15.72 -2.22
C ALA A 78 -1.14 -17.24 -2.16
N PRO A 79 -0.08 -18.08 -2.18
CA PRO A 79 -0.19 -19.53 -1.91
C PRO A 79 -0.88 -19.87 -0.59
N LEU A 80 -0.52 -19.18 0.49
CA LEU A 80 -1.18 -19.32 1.79
C LEU A 80 -2.69 -19.08 1.68
N HIS A 81 -3.09 -17.98 1.04
CA HIS A 81 -4.49 -17.62 0.89
C HIS A 81 -5.29 -18.57 0.01
N ALA A 82 -4.66 -19.11 -1.03
CA ALA A 82 -5.27 -20.16 -1.84
C ALA A 82 -5.52 -21.44 -1.03
N ARG A 83 -4.62 -21.78 -0.11
CA ARG A 83 -4.72 -22.98 0.73
C ARG A 83 -5.60 -22.80 1.97
N PHE A 84 -5.58 -21.62 2.58
CA PHE A 84 -6.27 -21.27 3.82
C PHE A 84 -7.05 -19.96 3.69
N PRO A 85 -8.12 -19.92 2.88
CA PRO A 85 -8.83 -18.66 2.55
C PRO A 85 -9.49 -17.96 3.74
N SER A 86 -9.66 -18.64 4.89
CA SER A 86 -10.17 -18.03 6.13
C SER A 86 -9.09 -17.27 6.92
N LEU A 87 -7.80 -17.55 6.67
CA LEU A 87 -6.70 -16.84 7.30
C LEU A 87 -6.43 -15.55 6.54
N ALA A 88 -7.18 -14.51 6.89
CA ALA A 88 -7.12 -13.21 6.23
C ALA A 88 -6.95 -12.04 7.21
N GLY A 89 -6.64 -12.29 8.48
CA GLY A 89 -6.49 -11.27 9.52
C GLY A 89 -7.75 -10.94 10.32
N GLN A 90 -8.85 -11.66 10.12
CA GLN A 90 -10.11 -11.41 10.83
C GLN A 90 -9.92 -11.46 12.35
N GLY A 91 -10.37 -10.42 13.05
CA GLY A 91 -10.26 -10.32 14.51
C GLY A 91 -8.84 -10.10 15.03
N MET A 92 -7.94 -9.66 14.15
CA MET A 92 -6.59 -9.18 14.44
C MET A 92 -6.51 -7.68 14.09
N THR A 93 -5.64 -6.94 14.79
CA THR A 93 -5.47 -5.49 14.55
C THR A 93 -4.00 -5.13 14.52
N VAL A 94 -3.63 -4.26 13.58
CA VAL A 94 -2.29 -3.67 13.47
C VAL A 94 -2.32 -2.17 13.76
N SER A 95 -1.28 -1.69 14.43
CA SER A 95 -0.96 -0.26 14.53
C SER A 95 0.10 0.09 13.51
N VAL A 96 -0.13 1.11 12.69
CA VAL A 96 0.86 1.69 11.78
C VAL A 96 1.42 2.94 12.46
N LYS A 97 2.65 2.85 12.99
CA LYS A 97 3.30 3.97 13.69
C LYS A 97 4.07 4.81 12.67
N GLU A 98 3.45 5.88 12.18
CA GLU A 98 4.01 6.75 11.14
C GLU A 98 3.28 8.11 11.10
N ARG A 99 3.30 8.84 9.97
CA ARG A 99 2.27 9.84 9.71
C ARG A 99 0.92 9.15 9.47
N PRO A 100 -0.22 9.81 9.70
CA PRO A 100 -1.52 9.17 9.53
C PRO A 100 -1.75 8.72 8.08
N PHE A 101 -2.24 7.49 7.89
CA PHE A 101 -2.76 7.04 6.59
C PHE A 101 -4.15 7.65 6.33
N ASP A 102 -4.65 7.57 5.09
CA ASP A 102 -6.00 8.02 4.75
C ASP A 102 -7.05 7.08 5.35
N PRO A 103 -7.80 7.46 6.40
CA PRO A 103 -8.80 6.58 6.99
C PRO A 103 -10.04 6.42 6.10
N THR A 104 -10.19 7.24 5.05
CA THR A 104 -11.30 7.22 4.10
C THR A 104 -11.03 6.37 2.86
N ASP A 105 -9.81 5.85 2.72
CA ASP A 105 -9.48 4.90 1.65
C ASP A 105 -10.47 3.73 1.70
N ILE A 106 -11.10 3.46 0.55
CA ILE A 106 -12.14 2.43 0.44
C ILE A 106 -11.58 1.04 0.72
N ASP A 107 -10.28 0.82 0.58
CA ASP A 107 -9.61 -0.42 0.97
C ASP A 107 -9.63 -0.65 2.47
N PHE A 108 -9.78 0.39 3.31
CA PHE A 108 -9.85 0.26 4.78
C PHE A 108 -11.27 0.35 5.34
N ARG A 109 -12.28 0.49 4.48
CA ARG A 109 -13.68 0.70 4.85
C ARG A 109 -14.13 -0.25 5.97
N GLY A 110 -14.68 0.35 7.03
CA GLY A 110 -15.23 -0.37 8.18
C GLY A 110 -14.21 -1.09 9.07
N ARG A 111 -12.90 -0.90 8.84
CA ARG A 111 -11.82 -1.58 9.59
C ARG A 111 -10.80 -0.64 10.22
N VAL A 112 -10.94 0.67 10.03
CA VAL A 112 -10.14 1.68 10.75
C VAL A 112 -10.76 1.92 12.12
N ALA A 113 -10.02 1.61 13.18
CA ALA A 113 -10.41 2.00 14.53
C ALA A 113 -9.94 3.43 14.83
N VAL A 114 -10.68 4.14 15.68
CA VAL A 114 -10.33 5.50 16.11
C VAL A 114 -9.03 5.45 16.91
N GLY A 115 -7.94 5.90 16.28
CA GLY A 115 -6.62 6.04 16.88
C GLY A 115 -6.45 7.33 17.67
N GLU A 116 -5.21 7.82 17.76
CA GLU A 116 -4.95 9.17 18.26
C GLU A 116 -5.43 10.22 17.26
N SER A 117 -6.07 11.28 17.76
CA SER A 117 -6.50 12.41 16.93
C SER A 117 -5.27 13.21 16.51
N THR A 118 -4.71 12.92 15.34
CA THR A 118 -3.54 13.65 14.81
C THR A 118 -4.00 14.84 13.98
N THR A 119 -3.42 16.02 14.20
CA THR A 119 -3.59 17.20 13.31
C THR A 119 -2.63 17.16 12.10
N GLN A 120 -1.92 16.05 11.91
CA GLN A 120 -0.93 15.89 10.85
C GLN A 120 -1.61 15.58 9.51
N ALA A 121 -0.99 16.02 8.42
CA ALA A 121 -1.47 15.70 7.08
C ALA A 121 -1.33 14.19 6.80
N VAL A 122 -2.31 13.64 6.09
CA VAL A 122 -2.30 12.26 5.62
C VAL A 122 -1.06 12.00 4.76
N SER A 123 -0.46 10.83 4.96
CA SER A 123 0.70 10.34 4.20
C SER A 123 0.31 9.27 3.20
N ALA A 124 0.76 9.45 1.95
CA ALA A 124 0.67 8.43 0.92
C ALA A 124 1.52 7.19 1.26
N HIS A 125 2.69 7.38 1.88
CA HIS A 125 3.54 6.26 2.30
C HIS A 125 2.84 5.42 3.38
N ALA A 126 2.33 6.05 4.44
CA ALA A 126 1.60 5.34 5.49
C ALA A 126 0.34 4.63 4.96
N THR A 127 -0.35 5.25 4.00
CA THR A 127 -1.50 4.63 3.30
C THR A 127 -1.06 3.40 2.53
N ALA A 128 0.06 3.45 1.82
CA ALA A 128 0.61 2.30 1.12
C ALA A 128 1.04 1.18 2.09
N MET A 129 1.63 1.50 3.25
CA MET A 129 1.95 0.53 4.30
C MET A 129 0.69 -0.15 4.83
N ALA A 130 -0.32 0.64 5.19
CA ALA A 130 -1.61 0.11 5.64
C ALA A 130 -2.28 -0.78 4.57
N THR A 131 -2.15 -0.43 3.28
CA THR A 131 -2.63 -1.23 2.15
C THR A 131 -1.88 -2.54 2.01
N LEU A 132 -0.54 -2.55 2.07
CA LEU A 132 0.23 -3.81 2.04
C LEU A 132 -0.08 -4.72 3.22
N ILE A 133 -0.30 -4.16 4.42
CA ILE A 133 -0.63 -4.95 5.60
C ILE A 133 -2.06 -5.50 5.50
N ALA A 134 -3.04 -4.63 5.28
CA ALA A 134 -4.45 -4.95 5.48
C ALA A 134 -5.41 -4.28 4.47
N GLY A 135 -4.95 -3.84 3.30
CA GLY A 135 -5.83 -3.34 2.24
C GLY A 135 -6.87 -4.38 1.83
N GLY A 136 -8.15 -3.98 1.73
CA GLY A 136 -9.26 -4.89 1.42
C GLY A 136 -9.35 -5.27 -0.05
N GLY A 137 -8.61 -4.57 -0.92
CA GLY A 137 -8.75 -4.62 -2.37
C GLY A 137 -10.08 -4.07 -2.89
N ASN A 138 -10.87 -3.39 -2.07
CA ASN A 138 -12.13 -2.77 -2.50
C ASN A 138 -11.94 -1.82 -3.69
N SER A 139 -10.83 -1.09 -3.78
CA SER A 139 -10.48 -0.22 -4.91
C SER A 139 -10.15 -1.01 -6.18
N ALA A 140 -9.23 -1.96 -6.09
CA ALA A 140 -8.79 -2.84 -7.14
C ALA A 140 -8.19 -4.12 -6.56
N PRO A 141 -8.12 -5.23 -7.32
CA PRO A 141 -7.46 -6.46 -6.88
C PRO A 141 -6.03 -6.26 -6.35
N SER A 142 -5.28 -5.30 -6.91
CA SER A 142 -3.91 -4.95 -6.50
C SER A 142 -3.84 -4.25 -5.13
N GLY A 143 -4.93 -3.67 -4.63
CA GLY A 143 -5.04 -3.04 -3.31
C GLY A 143 -5.28 -4.05 -2.16
N LYS A 144 -5.14 -5.35 -2.43
CA LYS A 144 -5.32 -6.40 -1.44
C LYS A 144 -4.02 -6.63 -0.66
N GLY A 145 -4.05 -6.37 0.65
CA GLY A 145 -2.93 -6.58 1.56
C GLY A 145 -2.77 -8.03 2.00
N ALA A 146 -1.70 -8.30 2.76
CA ALA A 146 -1.38 -9.62 3.26
C ALA A 146 -2.46 -10.17 4.23
N ALA A 147 -2.98 -9.34 5.12
CA ALA A 147 -4.03 -9.64 6.08
C ALA A 147 -5.27 -8.74 5.84
N TRP A 148 -5.88 -8.88 4.65
CA TRP A 148 -6.92 -7.97 4.12
C TRP A 148 -8.23 -7.84 4.92
N GLN A 149 -8.42 -8.60 6.01
CA GLN A 149 -9.56 -8.49 6.94
C GLN A 149 -9.16 -7.94 8.32
N ALA A 150 -7.88 -7.60 8.54
CA ALA A 150 -7.42 -7.05 9.81
C ALA A 150 -7.93 -5.63 10.07
N GLY A 151 -8.04 -5.24 11.34
CA GLY A 151 -8.27 -3.87 11.76
C GLY A 151 -6.99 -3.02 11.64
N LEU A 152 -7.16 -1.71 11.43
CA LEU A 152 -6.09 -0.73 11.28
C LEU A 152 -6.22 0.37 12.31
N ILE A 153 -5.10 0.75 12.93
CA ILE A 153 -4.97 1.91 13.82
C ILE A 153 -3.79 2.75 13.37
N SER A 154 -3.96 4.05 13.31
CA SER A 154 -2.85 5.00 13.13
C SER A 154 -2.23 5.34 14.49
N ALA A 155 -0.91 5.39 14.54
CA ALA A 155 -0.12 5.94 15.65
C ALA A 155 0.92 6.90 15.09
N ASP A 156 1.29 7.95 15.82
CA ASP A 156 2.31 8.90 15.35
C ASP A 156 3.73 8.45 15.70
N PHE A 157 4.69 8.86 14.88
CA PHE A 157 6.13 8.64 15.09
C PHE A 157 6.90 9.91 15.49
N SER A 158 6.20 10.92 16.05
CA SER A 158 6.85 12.14 16.54
C SER A 158 7.71 11.85 17.77
N GLU A 159 7.30 10.85 18.55
CA GLU A 159 8.06 10.19 19.60
C GLU A 159 8.45 8.78 19.12
N LEU A 160 9.75 8.47 19.16
CA LEU A 160 10.31 7.23 18.64
C LEU A 160 10.29 6.10 19.68
N MET A 161 10.08 6.43 20.96
CA MET A 161 9.85 5.46 22.03
C MET A 161 8.62 4.58 21.73
N PRO A 162 8.53 3.36 22.30
CA PRO A 162 7.34 2.53 22.17
C PRO A 162 6.09 3.27 22.66
N ASP A 163 4.96 3.07 21.98
CA ASP A 163 3.67 3.59 22.47
C ASP A 163 3.23 2.88 23.76
N ASP A 164 2.18 3.38 24.41
CA ASP A 164 1.64 2.74 25.60
C ASP A 164 1.08 1.33 25.27
N GLY A 165 1.82 0.29 25.63
CA GLY A 165 1.42 -1.09 25.37
C GLY A 165 0.11 -1.52 26.03
N GLY A 166 -0.28 -0.88 27.14
CA GLY A 166 -1.57 -1.12 27.79
C GLY A 166 -2.72 -0.68 26.90
N ARG A 167 -2.62 0.52 26.33
CA ARG A 167 -3.54 1.07 25.34
C ARG A 167 -3.56 0.25 24.06
N LEU A 168 -2.40 -0.10 23.50
CA LEU A 168 -2.32 -0.96 22.31
C LEU A 168 -3.07 -2.28 22.54
N THR A 169 -2.83 -2.93 23.68
CA THR A 169 -3.50 -4.18 24.06
C THR A 169 -5.01 -3.99 24.22
N GLN A 170 -5.46 -2.90 24.86
CA GLN A 170 -6.89 -2.58 25.01
C GLN A 170 -7.59 -2.35 23.67
N MET A 171 -6.87 -1.78 22.69
CA MET A 171 -7.36 -1.59 21.32
C MET A 171 -7.25 -2.87 20.47
N GLY A 172 -6.80 -3.99 21.05
CA GLY A 172 -6.65 -5.27 20.37
C GLY A 172 -5.47 -5.33 19.40
N VAL A 173 -4.52 -4.39 19.47
CA VAL A 173 -3.32 -4.39 18.65
C VAL A 173 -2.42 -5.53 19.07
N SER A 174 -2.07 -6.39 18.11
CA SER A 174 -1.13 -7.50 18.30
C SER A 174 0.14 -7.36 17.48
N VAL A 175 0.14 -6.45 16.49
CA VAL A 175 1.31 -6.10 15.67
C VAL A 175 1.41 -4.59 15.58
N GLN A 176 2.61 -4.04 15.75
CA GLN A 176 2.90 -2.65 15.42
C GLN A 176 3.97 -2.60 14.31
N ASN A 177 3.62 -1.95 13.21
CA ASN A 177 4.49 -1.73 12.07
C ASN A 177 5.22 -0.39 12.21
N HIS A 178 6.51 -0.38 11.87
CA HIS A 178 7.41 0.76 11.95
C HIS A 178 8.23 0.89 10.66
N SER A 179 7.62 1.47 9.62
CA SER A 179 8.24 1.68 8.30
C SER A 179 8.88 3.07 8.17
N TYR A 180 9.77 3.41 9.09
CA TYR A 180 10.48 4.69 9.13
C TYR A 180 11.91 4.52 9.63
N GLY A 181 12.73 5.52 9.37
CA GLY A 181 14.13 5.54 9.79
C GLY A 181 14.63 6.92 10.17
N VAL A 182 15.81 6.94 10.81
CA VAL A 182 16.60 8.16 11.05
C VAL A 182 17.95 8.02 10.34
N ALA A 183 19.02 8.64 10.85
CA ALA A 183 20.36 8.38 10.35
C ALA A 183 20.86 6.96 10.73
N ILE A 184 21.98 6.53 10.16
CA ILE A 184 22.68 5.32 10.60
C ILE A 184 23.18 5.52 12.03
N GLU A 185 22.81 4.61 12.93
CA GLU A 185 23.15 4.66 14.35
C GLU A 185 23.59 3.28 14.83
N ASN A 186 24.86 3.14 15.23
CA ASN A 186 25.47 1.86 15.64
C ASN A 186 25.79 1.81 17.14
N TYR A 187 24.75 1.82 17.97
CA TYR A 187 24.86 1.64 19.43
C TYR A 187 23.53 1.14 20.01
N TYR A 188 23.56 0.63 21.25
CA TYR A 188 22.36 0.27 22.02
C TYR A 188 21.87 1.50 22.80
N GLY A 189 20.91 2.23 22.23
CA GLY A 189 20.40 3.47 22.82
C GLY A 189 19.18 3.29 23.73
N LEU A 190 18.59 4.42 24.14
CA LEU A 190 17.44 4.44 25.05
C LEU A 190 16.18 3.82 24.44
N GLU A 191 15.95 4.02 23.14
CA GLU A 191 14.79 3.45 22.46
C GLU A 191 14.98 1.96 22.25
N THR A 192 16.20 1.50 21.93
CA THR A 192 16.55 0.07 21.85
C THR A 192 16.18 -0.62 23.16
N ARG A 193 16.64 -0.05 24.27
CA ARG A 193 16.33 -0.51 25.62
C ARG A 193 14.82 -0.52 25.89
N ALA A 194 14.12 0.52 25.46
CA ALA A 194 12.70 0.65 25.64
C ALA A 194 11.91 -0.42 24.87
N TYR A 195 12.24 -0.68 23.60
CA TYR A 195 11.60 -1.73 22.81
C TYR A 195 11.90 -3.13 23.36
N ASP A 196 13.11 -3.42 23.83
CA ASP A 196 13.43 -4.70 24.48
C ASP A 196 12.61 -4.90 25.77
N ALA A 197 12.53 -3.87 26.61
CA ALA A 197 11.72 -3.89 27.83
C ALA A 197 10.21 -3.99 27.53
N HIS A 198 9.75 -3.29 26.49
CA HIS A 198 8.36 -3.30 26.05
C HIS A 198 7.93 -4.67 25.56
N ALA A 199 8.73 -5.30 24.71
CA ALA A 199 8.49 -6.64 24.17
C ALA A 199 8.54 -7.74 25.25
N THR A 200 9.26 -7.52 26.36
CA THR A 200 9.25 -8.42 27.52
C THR A 200 8.00 -8.22 28.37
N ARG A 201 7.56 -6.96 28.55
CA ARG A 201 6.38 -6.60 29.35
C ARG A 201 5.05 -6.94 28.66
N TYR A 202 4.99 -6.82 27.34
CA TYR A 202 3.82 -7.11 26.51
C TYR A 202 4.17 -8.24 25.54
N PRO A 203 4.29 -9.49 26.03
CA PRO A 203 4.86 -10.58 25.27
C PRO A 203 4.01 -10.99 24.06
N GLN A 204 2.78 -10.51 23.90
CA GLN A 204 1.91 -10.81 22.74
C GLN A 204 1.98 -9.76 21.62
N LEU A 205 2.70 -8.66 21.83
CA LEU A 205 2.84 -7.59 20.84
C LEU A 205 4.10 -7.81 19.99
N VAL A 206 3.92 -7.93 18.68
CA VAL A 206 5.02 -8.05 17.72
C VAL A 206 5.34 -6.67 17.14
N HIS A 207 6.58 -6.22 17.29
CA HIS A 207 7.08 -5.02 16.62
C HIS A 207 7.87 -5.41 15.38
N VAL A 208 7.52 -4.84 14.23
CA VAL A 208 8.17 -5.08 12.94
C VAL A 208 8.70 -3.76 12.39
N PHE A 209 10.02 -3.65 12.29
CA PHE A 209 10.74 -2.51 11.76
C PHE A 209 11.29 -2.81 10.37
N SER A 210 11.24 -1.82 9.48
CA SER A 210 12.10 -1.83 8.29
C SER A 210 13.57 -1.76 8.70
N SER A 211 14.49 -2.32 7.90
CA SER A 211 15.93 -2.23 8.19
C SER A 211 16.53 -0.86 7.88
N GLY A 212 15.94 -0.14 6.93
CA GLY A 212 16.49 1.09 6.35
C GLY A 212 16.79 0.96 4.86
N ASN A 213 16.95 2.11 4.20
CA ASN A 213 17.25 2.18 2.76
C ASN A 213 18.65 2.76 2.47
N ASP A 214 19.57 2.58 3.42
CA ASP A 214 20.95 3.08 3.38
C ASP A 214 21.97 1.96 3.13
N GLY A 215 21.56 0.85 2.50
CA GLY A 215 22.38 -0.33 2.21
C GLY A 215 23.69 -0.05 1.46
N ASN A 216 23.75 1.05 0.69
CA ASN A 216 24.94 1.50 -0.03
C ASN A 216 25.76 2.57 0.70
N LYS A 217 25.39 2.90 1.94
CA LYS A 217 26.08 3.89 2.77
C LYS A 217 27.06 3.23 3.73
N THR A 218 27.97 4.05 4.22
CA THR A 218 28.98 3.70 5.21
C THR A 218 28.58 4.29 6.56
N SER A 219 28.68 3.51 7.62
CA SER A 219 28.40 4.04 8.94
C SER A 219 29.46 5.07 9.37
N PRO A 220 29.05 6.23 9.92
CA PRO A 220 29.98 7.26 10.38
C PRO A 220 30.58 6.96 11.76
N SER A 221 30.05 6.00 12.51
CA SER A 221 30.43 5.74 13.91
C SER A 221 30.20 4.29 14.35
N GLY A 222 30.64 3.98 15.57
CA GLY A 222 30.53 2.66 16.18
C GLY A 222 31.60 1.67 15.71
N ARG A 223 31.46 0.41 16.13
CA ARG A 223 32.44 -0.67 15.90
C ARG A 223 32.81 -0.90 14.43
N TYR A 224 31.88 -0.62 13.53
CA TYR A 224 32.00 -0.87 12.09
C TYR A 224 32.18 0.43 11.28
N ALA A 225 32.55 1.54 11.92
CA ALA A 225 32.74 2.83 11.25
C ALA A 225 33.74 2.71 10.08
N GLY A 226 33.41 3.36 8.96
CA GLY A 226 34.26 3.37 7.77
C GLY A 226 34.16 2.12 6.88
N LEU A 227 33.44 1.08 7.28
CA LEU A 227 33.20 -0.10 6.44
C LEU A 227 32.02 0.14 5.48
N ALA A 228 32.27 0.07 4.18
CA ALA A 228 31.25 0.32 3.17
C ALA A 228 30.22 -0.81 3.09
N GLY A 229 28.93 -0.44 3.02
CA GLY A 229 27.85 -1.38 2.71
C GLY A 229 27.50 -2.40 3.81
N VAL A 230 27.92 -2.15 5.05
CA VAL A 230 27.63 -2.99 6.23
C VAL A 230 27.30 -2.11 7.43
N ALA A 231 26.60 -2.68 8.42
CA ALA A 231 26.22 -2.02 9.66
C ALA A 231 25.59 -0.64 9.44
N ASN A 232 24.61 -0.58 8.53
CA ASN A 232 23.99 0.67 8.06
C ASN A 232 22.46 0.68 8.30
N ILE A 233 22.03 0.04 9.38
CA ILE A 233 20.66 0.09 9.89
C ILE A 233 20.31 1.51 10.35
N THR A 234 19.13 2.01 9.97
CA THR A 234 18.72 3.42 10.17
C THR A 234 17.97 3.66 11.47
N GLY A 235 18.72 3.78 12.56
CA GLY A 235 18.23 4.20 13.87
C GLY A 235 18.46 3.16 14.96
N GLN A 236 18.85 3.64 16.14
CA GLN A 236 19.22 2.76 17.26
C GLN A 236 18.06 1.85 17.69
N PHE A 237 16.81 2.31 17.66
CA PHE A 237 15.63 1.48 18.00
C PHE A 237 15.53 0.16 17.20
N LYS A 238 16.10 0.10 15.98
CA LYS A 238 16.13 -1.10 15.14
C LYS A 238 17.19 -2.14 15.59
N MET A 239 18.09 -1.76 16.50
CA MET A 239 19.09 -2.63 17.13
C MET A 239 18.51 -3.54 18.21
N SER A 240 17.22 -3.40 18.52
CA SER A 240 16.55 -4.19 19.55
C SER A 240 16.68 -5.70 19.29
N LYS A 241 16.92 -6.44 20.36
CA LYS A 241 16.98 -7.92 20.36
C LYS A 241 15.59 -8.51 20.12
N ASN A 242 14.57 -7.89 20.68
CA ASN A 242 13.25 -8.48 20.81
C ASN A 242 12.29 -8.11 19.68
N THR A 243 12.61 -7.11 18.87
CA THR A 243 11.83 -6.74 17.68
C THR A 243 12.28 -7.51 16.44
N LEU A 244 11.50 -7.46 15.36
CA LEU A 244 11.90 -7.94 14.04
C LEU A 244 12.39 -6.76 13.18
N SER A 245 13.58 -6.85 12.60
CA SER A 245 14.05 -5.95 11.55
C SER A 245 14.00 -6.67 10.20
N VAL A 246 13.44 -6.02 9.19
CA VAL A 246 13.14 -6.62 7.89
C VAL A 246 13.82 -5.85 6.77
N GLY A 247 14.67 -6.52 6.00
CA GLY A 247 15.27 -6.00 4.78
C GLY A 247 14.42 -6.29 3.53
N ALA A 248 14.80 -5.68 2.41
CA ALA A 248 14.03 -5.72 1.17
C ALA A 248 14.67 -6.61 0.09
N THR A 249 13.83 -7.34 -0.63
CA THR A 249 14.20 -8.07 -1.85
C THR A 249 13.40 -7.64 -3.07
N ASP A 250 13.92 -7.95 -4.26
CA ASP A 250 13.15 -7.93 -5.49
C ASP A 250 12.16 -9.12 -5.57
N SER A 251 11.42 -9.22 -6.68
CA SER A 251 10.43 -10.27 -6.93
C SER A 251 11.02 -11.68 -7.13
N ARG A 252 12.35 -11.79 -7.17
CA ARG A 252 13.10 -13.06 -7.29
C ARG A 252 13.82 -13.41 -5.98
N GLY A 253 13.63 -12.63 -4.92
CA GLY A 253 14.24 -12.86 -3.62
C GLY A 253 15.70 -12.42 -3.53
N ASN A 254 16.19 -11.60 -4.47
CA ASN A 254 17.52 -10.99 -4.35
C ASN A 254 17.42 -9.75 -3.46
N VAL A 255 18.31 -9.63 -2.48
CA VAL A 255 18.35 -8.45 -1.60
C VAL A 255 18.69 -7.20 -2.41
N VAL A 256 17.85 -6.19 -2.32
CA VAL A 256 18.02 -4.97 -3.12
C VAL A 256 19.21 -4.16 -2.59
N PRO A 257 19.99 -3.46 -3.46
CA PRO A 257 21.19 -2.73 -3.04
C PRO A 257 20.98 -1.68 -1.96
N LEU A 258 19.75 -1.14 -1.87
CA LEU A 258 19.40 -0.11 -0.90
C LEU A 258 18.98 -0.68 0.45
N SER A 259 18.64 -1.97 0.54
CA SER A 259 18.26 -2.58 1.82
C SER A 259 19.43 -2.48 2.80
N SER A 260 19.21 -1.80 3.92
CA SER A 260 20.20 -1.72 5.00
C SER A 260 20.50 -3.11 5.54
N ARG A 261 21.77 -3.30 5.92
CA ARG A 261 22.42 -4.56 6.26
C ARG A 261 23.06 -4.46 7.63
N GLY A 262 23.15 -5.60 8.30
CA GLY A 262 23.91 -5.72 9.52
C GLY A 262 25.42 -5.76 9.29
N PRO A 263 26.19 -6.15 10.31
CA PRO A 263 25.75 -6.54 11.65
C PRO A 263 25.04 -5.42 12.43
N ALA A 264 24.33 -5.78 13.50
CA ALA A 264 24.00 -4.84 14.56
C ALA A 264 25.28 -4.28 15.21
N TYR A 265 25.16 -3.25 16.04
CA TYR A 265 26.32 -2.57 16.64
C TYR A 265 27.33 -3.49 17.38
N ASP A 266 26.84 -4.55 18.02
CA ASP A 266 27.62 -5.54 18.78
C ASP A 266 28.03 -6.77 17.97
N GLY A 267 27.53 -6.91 16.74
CA GLY A 267 27.80 -8.05 15.86
C GLY A 267 26.64 -9.01 15.64
N ARG A 268 25.48 -8.78 16.28
CA ARG A 268 24.28 -9.62 16.08
C ARG A 268 23.78 -9.58 14.64
N VAL A 269 23.05 -10.62 14.25
CA VAL A 269 22.40 -10.72 12.93
C VAL A 269 21.27 -9.69 12.82
N LYS A 270 21.40 -8.78 11.85
CA LYS A 270 20.38 -7.82 11.41
C LYS A 270 20.52 -7.61 9.89
N PRO A 271 19.45 -7.26 9.16
CA PRO A 271 18.07 -7.56 9.55
C PRO A 271 17.92 -9.06 9.84
N GLU A 272 16.92 -9.46 10.63
CA GLU A 272 16.71 -10.89 10.88
C GLU A 272 16.02 -11.57 9.69
N LEU A 273 15.22 -10.84 8.92
CA LEU A 273 14.45 -11.41 7.82
C LEU A 273 14.52 -10.48 6.61
N VAL A 274 14.33 -11.02 5.41
CA VAL A 274 14.05 -10.21 4.23
C VAL A 274 12.72 -10.59 3.60
N ALA A 275 12.07 -9.63 2.97
CA ALA A 275 10.79 -9.84 2.29
C ALA A 275 10.74 -8.98 1.02
N TYR A 276 9.84 -9.33 0.11
CA TYR A 276 9.59 -8.50 -1.08
C TYR A 276 9.34 -7.04 -0.69
N GLY A 277 10.07 -6.14 -1.33
CA GLY A 277 10.00 -4.70 -1.12
C GLY A 277 10.91 -4.00 -2.11
N ALA A 278 10.61 -4.13 -3.41
CA ALA A 278 11.49 -3.65 -4.47
C ALA A 278 11.82 -2.15 -4.36
N ASP A 279 10.89 -1.36 -3.80
CA ASP A 279 11.03 0.08 -3.64
C ASP A 279 11.63 0.48 -2.28
N GLY A 280 11.59 -0.41 -1.27
CA GLY A 280 12.27 -0.20 0.01
C GLY A 280 11.92 -1.22 1.11
N SER A 281 12.68 -1.18 2.20
CA SER A 281 12.46 -2.04 3.38
C SER A 281 11.17 -1.73 4.15
N SER A 282 10.54 -0.58 3.90
CA SER A 282 9.17 -0.26 4.33
C SER A 282 8.15 -1.33 3.92
N ASP A 283 8.14 -1.66 2.62
CA ASP A 283 7.20 -2.60 2.02
C ASP A 283 7.39 -3.99 2.61
N ALA A 284 8.66 -4.37 2.76
CA ALA A 284 9.06 -5.64 3.34
C ALA A 284 8.55 -5.75 4.79
N ALA A 285 8.74 -4.71 5.61
CA ALA A 285 8.23 -4.65 6.98
C ALA A 285 6.70 -4.67 7.04
N ALA A 286 6.01 -3.99 6.13
CA ALA A 286 4.55 -4.01 6.02
C ALA A 286 4.02 -5.42 5.69
N LEU A 287 4.60 -6.10 4.70
CA LEU A 287 4.22 -7.48 4.36
C LEU A 287 4.49 -8.44 5.54
N VAL A 288 5.64 -8.34 6.20
CA VAL A 288 5.96 -9.17 7.38
C VAL A 288 5.03 -8.86 8.57
N SER A 289 4.57 -7.61 8.71
CA SER A 289 3.55 -7.25 9.71
C SER A 289 2.22 -7.96 9.42
N GLY A 290 1.78 -7.99 8.15
CA GLY A 290 0.62 -8.76 7.73
C GLY A 290 0.80 -10.28 7.92
N MET A 291 1.96 -10.83 7.57
CA MET A 291 2.31 -12.23 7.83
C MET A 291 2.28 -12.57 9.32
N SER A 292 2.75 -11.66 10.18
CA SER A 292 2.70 -11.83 11.64
C SER A 292 1.25 -11.93 12.14
N LEU A 293 0.32 -11.11 11.62
CA LEU A 293 -1.11 -11.21 11.93
C LEU A 293 -1.69 -12.57 11.52
N LEU A 294 -1.27 -13.11 10.38
CA LEU A 294 -1.75 -14.41 9.89
C LEU A 294 -1.24 -15.59 10.74
N VAL A 295 0.03 -15.55 11.17
CA VAL A 295 0.60 -16.51 12.13
C VAL A 295 -0.13 -16.45 13.47
N LEU A 296 -0.38 -15.23 13.97
CA LEU A 296 -1.14 -15.00 15.21
C LEU A 296 -2.58 -15.51 15.08
N GLN A 297 -3.26 -15.25 13.96
CA GLN A 297 -4.62 -15.76 13.70
C GLN A 297 -4.64 -17.29 13.67
N ALA A 298 -3.70 -17.92 12.94
CA ALA A 298 -3.62 -19.37 12.84
C ALA A 298 -3.44 -20.03 14.22
N TYR A 299 -2.61 -19.43 15.08
CA TYR A 299 -2.41 -19.90 16.45
C TYR A 299 -3.69 -19.71 17.28
N LYS A 300 -4.27 -18.51 17.24
CA LYS A 300 -5.48 -18.14 17.99
C LYS A 300 -6.65 -19.07 17.68
N GLU A 301 -6.89 -19.37 16.40
CA GLU A 301 -7.94 -20.30 15.96
C GLU A 301 -7.70 -21.73 16.46
N GLN A 302 -6.44 -22.18 16.49
CA GLN A 302 -6.11 -23.56 16.82
C GLN A 302 -6.02 -23.83 18.33
N LEU A 303 -5.71 -22.81 19.13
CA LEU A 303 -5.37 -22.95 20.55
C LEU A 303 -6.29 -22.15 21.47
N GLY A 304 -7.58 -22.11 21.13
CA GLY A 304 -8.63 -21.68 22.05
C GLY A 304 -8.72 -20.16 22.25
N GLY A 305 -8.32 -19.37 21.26
CA GLY A 305 -8.50 -17.90 21.27
C GLY A 305 -7.36 -17.10 21.92
N ILE A 306 -6.28 -17.76 22.35
CA ILE A 306 -5.13 -17.12 23.01
C ILE A 306 -4.08 -16.74 21.96
N LEU A 307 -3.44 -15.58 22.12
CA LEU A 307 -2.28 -15.19 21.30
C LEU A 307 -0.97 -15.79 21.85
N PRO A 308 -0.08 -16.29 20.97
CA PRO A 308 1.23 -16.77 21.39
C PRO A 308 2.13 -15.62 21.84
N PRO A 309 3.24 -15.91 22.54
CA PRO A 309 4.29 -14.92 22.72
C PRO A 309 4.89 -14.53 21.35
N ALA A 310 5.25 -13.27 21.18
CA ALA A 310 5.92 -12.70 20.02
C ALA A 310 7.27 -13.36 19.75
N ALA A 311 7.95 -13.90 20.76
CA ALA A 311 9.11 -14.75 20.59
C ALA A 311 8.82 -16.01 19.76
N LEU A 312 7.62 -16.60 19.89
CA LEU A 312 7.20 -17.72 19.04
C LEU A 312 6.91 -17.26 17.61
N VAL A 313 6.27 -16.11 17.43
CA VAL A 313 6.04 -15.55 16.08
C VAL A 313 7.39 -15.28 15.39
N LYS A 314 8.35 -14.68 16.10
CA LYS A 314 9.73 -14.49 15.63
C LYS A 314 10.39 -15.83 15.29
N ALA A 315 10.37 -16.82 16.17
CA ALA A 315 10.94 -18.15 15.90
C ALA A 315 10.32 -18.81 14.65
N VAL A 316 9.00 -18.73 14.49
CA VAL A 316 8.27 -19.35 13.37
C VAL A 316 8.59 -18.67 12.04
N LEU A 317 8.57 -17.33 11.99
CA LEU A 317 8.88 -16.58 10.77
C LEU A 317 10.33 -16.78 10.33
N LEU A 318 11.28 -16.81 11.27
CA LEU A 318 12.70 -17.04 10.97
C LEU A 318 12.99 -18.51 10.63
N ASN A 319 12.27 -19.45 11.24
CA ASN A 319 12.40 -20.86 10.90
C ASN A 319 11.87 -21.12 9.48
N SER A 320 10.68 -20.64 9.14
CA SER A 320 10.11 -20.94 7.80
C SER A 320 10.78 -20.20 6.64
N ALA A 321 11.68 -19.26 6.93
CA ALA A 321 12.35 -18.48 5.90
C ALA A 321 13.14 -19.37 4.94
N ASN A 322 13.04 -19.06 3.64
CA ASN A 322 13.81 -19.71 2.59
C ASN A 322 15.20 -19.08 2.52
N ASP A 323 16.25 -19.90 2.56
CA ASP A 323 17.64 -19.43 2.49
C ASP A 323 17.87 -18.65 1.17
N THR A 324 18.39 -17.43 1.28
CA THR A 324 18.73 -16.54 0.17
C THR A 324 19.98 -15.74 0.55
N GLY A 325 20.72 -15.25 -0.44
CA GLY A 325 22.04 -14.66 -0.19
C GLY A 325 23.10 -15.74 0.01
N ARG A 326 23.89 -15.64 1.08
CA ARG A 326 24.89 -16.66 1.43
C ARG A 326 24.24 -17.77 2.25
N PRO A 327 24.74 -19.02 2.13
CA PRO A 327 24.12 -20.16 2.78
C PRO A 327 23.92 -20.01 4.29
N ALA A 328 22.78 -20.51 4.78
CA ALA A 328 22.31 -20.53 6.15
C ALA A 328 21.91 -19.16 6.72
N ILE A 329 22.86 -18.42 7.31
CA ILE A 329 22.59 -17.09 7.89
C ILE A 329 23.64 -16.11 7.40
N ASP A 330 23.28 -14.85 7.21
CA ASP A 330 24.22 -13.77 6.88
C ASP A 330 23.74 -12.37 7.30
N PHE A 331 24.56 -11.34 7.11
CA PHE A 331 24.24 -9.95 7.48
C PHE A 331 23.44 -9.14 6.43
N GLU A 332 23.10 -9.76 5.29
CA GLU A 332 22.37 -9.17 4.18
C GLU A 332 20.91 -9.67 4.14
N SER A 333 20.70 -10.99 4.20
CA SER A 333 19.38 -11.65 4.20
C SER A 333 18.91 -12.11 5.59
N GLY A 334 19.80 -12.08 6.59
CA GLY A 334 19.47 -12.54 7.94
C GLY A 334 19.34 -14.06 7.99
N TYR A 335 18.13 -14.52 8.35
CA TYR A 335 17.72 -15.93 8.33
C TYR A 335 16.99 -16.32 7.03
N GLY A 336 16.80 -15.38 6.09
CA GLY A 336 16.32 -15.67 4.74
C GLY A 336 15.07 -14.89 4.29
N GLN A 337 14.53 -15.30 3.14
CA GLN A 337 13.30 -14.78 2.54
C GLN A 337 12.07 -15.25 3.31
N ALA A 338 11.22 -14.32 3.71
CA ALA A 338 9.98 -14.60 4.43
C ALA A 338 9.07 -15.59 3.69
N ASP A 339 8.53 -16.59 4.39
CA ASP A 339 7.60 -17.59 3.86
C ASP A 339 6.34 -17.66 4.75
N ALA A 340 5.25 -17.03 4.30
CA ALA A 340 3.99 -16.96 5.03
C ALA A 340 3.30 -18.32 5.12
N LEU A 341 3.31 -19.09 4.03
CA LEU A 341 2.74 -20.43 3.97
C LEU A 341 3.44 -21.38 4.95
N GLY A 342 4.78 -21.43 4.90
CA GLY A 342 5.59 -22.24 5.80
C GLY A 342 5.41 -21.85 7.28
N ALA A 343 5.32 -20.54 7.56
CA ALA A 343 5.10 -20.04 8.92
C ALA A 343 3.75 -20.52 9.49
N VAL A 344 2.67 -20.38 8.72
CA VAL A 344 1.34 -20.82 9.15
C VAL A 344 1.22 -22.34 9.20
N GLN A 345 1.85 -23.08 8.28
CA GLN A 345 1.91 -24.55 8.36
C GLN A 345 2.62 -25.00 9.64
N THR A 346 3.71 -24.35 10.04
CA THR A 346 4.42 -24.64 11.29
C THR A 346 3.51 -24.53 12.52
N ILE A 347 2.64 -23.52 12.54
CA ILE A 347 1.60 -23.40 13.57
C ILE A 347 0.54 -24.49 13.45
N ARG A 348 -0.09 -24.64 12.27
CA ARG A 348 -1.18 -25.59 12.01
C ARG A 348 -0.78 -27.03 12.35
N GLU A 349 0.47 -27.39 12.09
CA GLU A 349 1.04 -28.71 12.36
C GLU A 349 1.69 -28.85 13.74
N ARG A 350 1.65 -27.79 14.57
CA ARG A 350 2.19 -27.76 15.95
C ARG A 350 3.68 -28.11 16.04
N ARG A 351 4.46 -27.66 15.06
CA ARG A 351 5.92 -27.89 15.03
C ARG A 351 6.68 -26.82 15.83
N PHE A 352 6.31 -26.66 17.10
CA PHE A 352 6.93 -25.69 17.99
C PHE A 352 6.87 -26.10 19.45
N TYR A 353 7.74 -25.52 20.27
CA TYR A 353 7.76 -25.64 21.72
C TYR A 353 7.86 -24.27 22.38
N THR A 354 7.24 -24.11 23.54
CA THR A 354 7.46 -22.97 24.44
C THR A 354 7.82 -23.50 25.82
N ASN A 355 8.83 -22.90 26.45
CA ASN A 355 9.28 -23.30 27.78
C ASN A 355 10.11 -22.18 28.43
N SER A 356 10.73 -22.45 29.57
CA SER A 356 11.69 -21.56 30.20
C SER A 356 12.91 -22.30 30.76
N ALA A 357 14.02 -21.58 30.81
CA ALA A 357 15.29 -22.05 31.37
C ALA A 357 15.76 -21.11 32.49
N THR A 358 16.26 -21.71 33.58
CA THR A 358 17.05 -21.04 34.60
C THR A 358 18.55 -21.27 34.36
N GLN A 359 19.40 -20.55 35.10
CA GLN A 359 20.86 -20.77 35.11
C GLN A 359 21.21 -22.25 35.21
N ASN A 360 22.05 -22.73 34.31
CA ASN A 360 22.56 -24.10 34.19
C ASN A 360 21.48 -25.19 34.04
N SER A 361 20.22 -24.84 33.80
CA SER A 361 19.17 -25.82 33.51
C SER A 361 19.19 -26.22 32.05
N GLU A 362 18.77 -27.45 31.76
CA GLU A 362 18.61 -27.97 30.41
C GLU A 362 17.17 -28.47 30.21
N ARG A 363 16.58 -28.12 29.06
CA ARG A 363 15.30 -28.62 28.58
C ARG A 363 15.56 -29.46 27.34
N VAL A 364 15.02 -30.67 27.32
CA VAL A 364 15.16 -31.60 26.19
C VAL A 364 13.80 -31.82 25.55
N PHE A 365 13.73 -31.64 24.24
CA PHE A 365 12.53 -31.88 23.44
C PHE A 365 12.82 -32.95 22.39
N THR A 366 11.81 -33.76 22.07
CA THR A 366 11.96 -34.81 21.05
C THR A 366 11.51 -34.28 19.70
N VAL A 367 12.33 -34.49 18.67
CA VAL A 367 11.96 -34.24 17.26
C VAL A 367 12.10 -35.56 16.51
N THR A 368 11.01 -36.03 15.91
CA THR A 368 11.03 -37.25 15.09
C THR A 368 11.12 -36.87 13.63
N VAL A 369 12.28 -37.10 13.02
CA VAL A 369 12.55 -36.78 11.61
C VAL A 369 11.95 -37.87 10.72
N PRO A 370 11.04 -37.51 9.78
CA PRO A 370 10.51 -38.44 8.79
C PRO A 370 11.59 -38.97 7.83
N ALA A 371 11.32 -40.12 7.23
CA ALA A 371 12.18 -40.64 6.17
C ALA A 371 12.10 -39.78 4.91
N GLY A 372 13.25 -39.51 4.29
CA GLY A 372 13.31 -38.75 3.04
C GLY A 372 13.18 -37.23 3.20
N SER A 373 13.19 -36.69 4.43
CA SER A 373 13.26 -35.25 4.64
C SER A 373 14.53 -34.67 3.97
N PRO A 374 14.41 -33.65 3.12
CA PRO A 374 15.55 -33.01 2.46
C PRO A 374 16.30 -32.07 3.40
N GLU A 375 15.63 -31.55 4.43
CA GLU A 375 16.23 -30.71 5.46
C GLU A 375 15.44 -30.86 6.78
N LEU A 376 16.12 -30.71 7.91
CA LEU A 376 15.54 -30.37 9.21
C LEU A 376 16.08 -28.98 9.57
N LYS A 377 15.19 -28.04 9.85
CA LYS A 377 15.55 -26.70 10.33
C LYS A 377 14.87 -26.42 11.65
N ILE A 378 15.62 -25.84 12.58
CA ILE A 378 15.20 -25.54 13.95
C ILE A 378 15.70 -24.15 14.31
N THR A 379 14.81 -23.29 14.78
CA THR A 379 15.15 -21.97 15.31
C THR A 379 14.66 -21.82 16.74
N LEU A 380 15.58 -21.47 17.64
CA LEU A 380 15.31 -20.99 19.00
C LEU A 380 15.24 -19.46 18.98
N ALA A 381 14.28 -18.85 19.67
CA ALA A 381 14.23 -17.41 19.90
C ALA A 381 13.68 -17.10 21.30
N TRP A 382 14.18 -16.02 21.91
CA TRP A 382 13.66 -15.50 23.17
C TRP A 382 13.64 -13.97 23.18
N HIS A 383 12.68 -13.42 23.93
CA HIS A 383 12.72 -11.99 24.28
C HIS A 383 13.62 -11.82 25.50
N ASP A 384 14.80 -11.28 25.28
CA ASP A 384 15.83 -11.12 26.30
C ASP A 384 15.62 -9.84 27.12
N ALA A 385 16.10 -9.82 28.36
CA ALA A 385 16.02 -8.65 29.23
C ALA A 385 16.75 -7.46 28.61
N ALA A 386 16.24 -6.24 28.78
CA ALA A 386 16.86 -5.05 28.20
C ALA A 386 18.26 -4.80 28.80
N ALA A 387 19.23 -4.45 27.94
CA ALA A 387 20.59 -4.13 28.37
C ALA A 387 20.68 -2.69 28.88
N ALA A 388 21.82 -2.35 29.49
CA ALA A 388 22.14 -0.96 29.77
C ALA A 388 22.38 -0.20 28.43
N PRO A 389 22.01 1.09 28.34
CA PRO A 389 22.42 1.93 27.21
C PRO A 389 23.94 1.92 27.07
N ASP A 390 24.43 1.95 25.83
CA ASP A 390 25.86 1.84 25.47
C ASP A 390 26.58 0.56 25.94
N ALA A 391 25.86 -0.48 26.35
CA ALA A 391 26.49 -1.78 26.63
C ALA A 391 27.26 -2.26 25.39
N GLU A 392 28.49 -2.77 25.57
CA GLU A 392 29.30 -3.30 24.45
C GLU A 392 28.66 -4.54 23.80
N GLN A 393 27.88 -5.29 24.58
CA GLN A 393 27.13 -6.47 24.15
C GLN A 393 25.71 -6.37 24.71
N ALA A 394 24.70 -6.57 23.85
CA ALA A 394 23.32 -6.45 24.26
C ALA A 394 22.82 -7.68 25.03
N LEU A 395 23.32 -8.88 24.73
CA LEU A 395 22.78 -10.13 25.30
C LEU A 395 22.95 -10.18 26.83
N ILE A 396 21.85 -10.46 27.55
CA ILE A 396 21.81 -10.56 29.01
C ILE A 396 21.62 -12.02 29.44
N ASN A 397 20.54 -12.65 28.97
CA ASN A 397 20.31 -14.07 29.17
C ASN A 397 20.76 -14.82 27.91
N ASP A 398 21.73 -15.70 28.10
CA ASP A 398 22.36 -16.55 27.11
C ASP A 398 21.79 -17.98 27.22
N LEU A 399 21.14 -18.42 26.15
CA LEU A 399 20.61 -19.77 26.00
C LEU A 399 21.35 -20.48 24.85
N ASP A 400 21.80 -21.71 25.08
CA ASP A 400 22.42 -22.56 24.06
C ASP A 400 21.43 -23.58 23.50
N LEU A 401 21.41 -23.73 22.18
CA LEU A 401 20.72 -24.76 21.41
C LEU A 401 21.71 -25.84 20.95
N GLU A 402 21.40 -27.11 21.19
CA GLU A 402 22.13 -28.23 20.59
C GLU A 402 21.15 -29.29 20.11
N LEU A 403 21.34 -29.77 18.88
CA LEU A 403 20.61 -30.93 18.37
C LEU A 403 21.49 -32.17 18.54
N PHE A 404 20.95 -33.21 19.18
CA PHE A 404 21.62 -34.48 19.43
C PHE A 404 20.86 -35.63 18.78
N ARG A 405 21.58 -36.57 18.16
CA ARG A 405 21.00 -37.81 17.65
C ARG A 405 21.52 -39.00 18.47
N PRO A 406 20.73 -39.54 19.42
CA PRO A 406 21.19 -40.61 20.31
C PRO A 406 21.73 -41.85 19.58
N ALA A 407 21.10 -42.23 18.47
CA ALA A 407 21.46 -43.42 17.71
C ALA A 407 22.90 -43.40 17.16
N THR A 408 23.43 -42.22 16.80
CA THR A 408 24.78 -42.05 16.24
C THR A 408 25.71 -41.22 17.10
N LYS A 409 25.20 -40.67 18.21
CA LYS A 409 25.87 -39.68 19.07
C LYS A 409 26.34 -38.42 18.33
N GLN A 410 25.75 -38.12 17.17
CA GLN A 410 26.04 -36.90 16.41
C GLN A 410 25.40 -35.69 17.09
N ARG A 411 26.09 -34.55 16.99
CA ARG A 411 25.66 -33.26 17.55
C ARG A 411 25.76 -32.17 16.49
N TRP A 412 24.79 -31.27 16.47
CA TRP A 412 24.81 -30.06 15.66
C TRP A 412 24.63 -28.85 16.57
N LYS A 413 25.49 -27.86 16.34
CA LYS A 413 25.43 -26.55 16.99
C LYS A 413 24.81 -25.51 16.07
N PRO A 414 24.42 -24.33 16.58
CA PRO A 414 23.89 -23.26 15.75
C PRO A 414 24.91 -22.74 14.73
N TRP A 415 24.38 -22.07 13.71
CA TRP A 415 25.18 -21.25 12.80
C TRP A 415 25.56 -19.92 13.46
N VAL A 416 26.83 -19.55 13.36
CA VAL A 416 27.37 -18.29 13.89
C VAL A 416 28.22 -17.59 12.84
N LEU A 417 28.04 -16.28 12.70
CA LEU A 417 28.81 -15.41 11.81
C LEU A 417 30.09 -14.89 12.46
N SER A 418 31.07 -14.53 11.64
CA SER A 418 32.20 -13.74 12.12
C SER A 418 31.79 -12.27 12.21
N HIS A 419 31.89 -11.67 13.39
CA HIS A 419 31.52 -10.28 13.65
C HIS A 419 32.72 -9.36 13.85
N PHE A 420 33.92 -9.82 13.47
CA PHE A 420 35.13 -8.97 13.49
C PHE A 420 34.97 -7.79 12.52
N PRO A 421 35.33 -6.55 12.90
CA PRO A 421 35.06 -5.34 12.11
C PRO A 421 36.00 -5.20 10.91
N HIS A 422 35.90 -6.12 9.97
CA HIS A 422 36.61 -6.10 8.70
C HIS A 422 35.77 -6.80 7.62
N LEU A 423 35.79 -6.28 6.38
CA LEU A 423 34.89 -6.74 5.32
C LEU A 423 35.09 -8.20 4.94
N ASP A 424 36.33 -8.71 4.94
CA ASP A 424 36.59 -10.13 4.66
C ASP A 424 35.92 -11.04 5.69
N SER A 425 35.88 -10.59 6.94
CA SER A 425 35.41 -11.35 8.09
C SER A 425 33.89 -11.38 8.09
N LEU A 426 33.26 -10.24 7.85
CA LEU A 426 31.80 -10.11 7.74
C LEU A 426 31.21 -10.83 6.52
N THR A 427 32.04 -11.24 5.57
CA THR A 427 31.60 -11.97 4.36
C THR A 427 31.88 -13.47 4.40
N LEU A 428 32.53 -13.98 5.45
CA LEU A 428 32.78 -15.41 5.62
C LEU A 428 31.45 -16.20 5.78
N PRO A 429 31.37 -17.43 5.25
CA PRO A 429 30.25 -18.32 5.51
C PRO A 429 30.05 -18.60 7.00
N ALA A 430 28.80 -18.80 7.41
CA ALA A 430 28.46 -19.18 8.77
C ALA A 430 29.11 -20.51 9.17
N ARG A 431 29.43 -20.65 10.46
CA ARG A 431 30.11 -21.83 11.02
C ARG A 431 29.40 -22.35 12.26
N ARG A 432 29.54 -23.65 12.51
CA ARG A 432 28.90 -24.34 13.65
C ARG A 432 29.62 -24.05 14.96
N ARG A 433 29.01 -23.26 15.86
CA ARG A 433 29.54 -22.92 17.19
C ARG A 433 28.38 -22.61 18.15
N PRO A 434 28.58 -22.68 19.48
CA PRO A 434 27.65 -22.03 20.41
C PRO A 434 27.56 -20.53 20.10
N ASP A 435 26.36 -19.95 20.14
CA ASP A 435 26.14 -18.53 19.88
C ASP A 435 25.91 -17.77 21.19
N HIS A 436 26.96 -17.11 21.66
CA HIS A 436 26.90 -16.29 22.89
C HIS A 436 26.62 -14.81 22.59
N LEU A 437 26.02 -14.49 21.44
CA LEU A 437 25.78 -13.12 20.98
C LEU A 437 24.33 -12.86 20.59
N ASN A 438 23.70 -13.76 19.85
CA ASN A 438 22.33 -13.60 19.36
C ASN A 438 21.29 -14.16 20.32
N ASN A 439 20.12 -13.52 20.41
CA ASN A 439 18.95 -14.08 21.09
C ASN A 439 18.07 -14.96 20.17
N VAL A 440 18.66 -15.39 19.05
CA VAL A 440 18.09 -16.30 18.08
C VAL A 440 19.20 -17.22 17.61
N GLU A 441 18.97 -18.53 17.70
CA GLU A 441 19.91 -19.55 17.26
C GLU A 441 19.24 -20.49 16.26
N GLN A 442 19.92 -20.82 15.15
CA GLN A 442 19.37 -21.71 14.12
C GLN A 442 20.30 -22.86 13.77
N ILE A 443 19.71 -24.06 13.66
CA ILE A 443 20.34 -25.29 13.20
C ILE A 443 19.60 -25.77 11.96
N THR A 444 20.30 -25.92 10.83
CA THR A 444 19.83 -26.73 9.70
C THR A 444 20.53 -28.09 9.68
N VAL A 445 19.95 -29.13 9.10
CA VAL A 445 20.60 -30.40 8.81
C VAL A 445 20.12 -30.83 7.45
N VAL A 446 21.00 -30.89 6.46
CA VAL A 446 20.65 -31.32 5.10
C VAL A 446 20.55 -32.84 5.06
N ALA A 447 19.51 -33.35 4.39
CA ALA A 447 19.17 -34.76 4.25
C ALA A 447 19.32 -35.56 5.57
N PRO A 448 18.64 -35.14 6.66
CA PRO A 448 18.77 -35.80 7.95
C PRO A 448 18.27 -37.24 7.86
N ALA A 449 18.99 -38.15 8.50
CA ALA A 449 18.54 -39.54 8.57
C ALA A 449 17.28 -39.65 9.43
N ALA A 450 16.32 -40.46 9.00
CA ALA A 450 15.09 -40.68 9.76
C ALA A 450 15.34 -41.12 11.21
N GLY A 451 14.42 -40.78 12.10
CA GLY A 451 14.40 -41.25 13.48
C GLY A 451 14.36 -40.12 14.50
N VAL A 452 14.66 -40.49 15.75
CA VAL A 452 14.52 -39.60 16.91
C VAL A 452 15.77 -38.75 17.10
N TYR A 453 15.54 -37.45 17.27
CA TYR A 453 16.52 -36.46 17.67
C TYR A 453 16.07 -35.81 18.98
N GLU A 454 17.03 -35.38 19.78
CA GLU A 454 16.85 -34.65 21.02
C GLU A 454 17.33 -33.21 20.80
N LEU A 455 16.45 -32.25 21.06
CA LEU A 455 16.76 -30.84 21.03
C LEU A 455 16.99 -30.34 22.45
N HIS A 456 18.20 -29.92 22.73
CA HIS A 456 18.64 -29.43 24.03
C HIS A 456 18.63 -27.90 24.00
N VAL A 457 17.92 -27.29 24.96
CA VAL A 457 17.96 -25.85 25.22
C VAL A 457 18.48 -25.64 26.64
N ARG A 458 19.65 -25.03 26.77
CA ARG A 458 20.34 -24.84 28.06
C ARG A 458 20.42 -23.38 28.43
N GLY A 459 20.09 -23.03 29.68
CA GLY A 459 20.36 -21.70 30.23
C GLY A 459 21.83 -21.54 30.58
N PHE A 460 22.68 -21.17 29.62
CA PHE A 460 24.12 -21.04 29.81
C PHE A 460 24.48 -19.96 30.83
N SER A 461 23.92 -18.76 30.67
CA SER A 461 24.04 -17.64 31.61
C SER A 461 22.71 -16.92 31.67
N VAL A 462 21.97 -17.07 32.77
CA VAL A 462 20.63 -16.49 32.95
C VAL A 462 20.62 -15.66 34.23
N PRO A 463 21.35 -14.53 34.27
CA PRO A 463 21.41 -13.66 35.46
C PRO A 463 20.05 -13.04 35.81
N GLN A 464 19.14 -12.92 34.83
CA GLN A 464 17.77 -12.44 35.02
C GLN A 464 16.77 -13.54 34.61
N GLY A 465 16.63 -14.56 35.45
CA GLY A 465 15.82 -15.75 35.15
C GLY A 465 14.49 -15.85 35.91
N PRO A 466 13.63 -16.81 35.53
CA PRO A 466 13.79 -17.72 34.39
C PRO A 466 13.58 -17.00 33.04
N GLN A 467 14.34 -17.38 32.02
CA GLN A 467 14.19 -16.87 30.65
C GLN A 467 13.18 -17.76 29.89
N ALA A 468 12.06 -17.19 29.46
CA ALA A 468 11.12 -17.86 28.58
C ALA A 468 11.66 -17.90 27.14
N PHE A 469 11.44 -18.99 26.42
CA PHE A 469 11.90 -19.17 25.04
C PHE A 469 10.85 -19.90 24.19
N SER A 470 11.01 -19.77 22.88
CA SER A 470 10.22 -20.48 21.87
C SER A 470 11.14 -21.16 20.88
N VAL A 471 10.75 -22.35 20.43
CA VAL A 471 11.43 -23.10 19.39
C VAL A 471 10.42 -23.38 18.28
N ALA A 472 10.79 -23.15 17.03
CA ALA A 472 10.09 -23.65 15.86
C ALA A 472 10.97 -24.67 15.14
N TYR A 473 10.37 -25.66 14.50
CA TYR A 473 11.07 -26.58 13.63
C TYR A 473 10.25 -26.94 12.39
N GLU A 474 10.94 -27.33 11.33
CA GLU A 474 10.31 -27.82 10.11
C GLU A 474 11.16 -28.88 9.43
N PHE A 475 10.49 -29.65 8.58
CA PHE A 475 11.13 -30.55 7.65
C PHE A 475 10.95 -29.95 6.26
N GLY A 476 12.00 -29.85 5.47
CA GLY A 476 11.89 -29.33 4.12
C GLY A 476 10.84 -30.11 3.32
N GLU A 477 10.02 -29.42 2.52
CA GLU A 477 9.01 -30.08 1.70
C GLU A 477 9.67 -30.97 0.65
N THR A 478 9.00 -32.01 0.18
CA THR A 478 9.49 -32.87 -0.90
C THR A 478 8.67 -32.65 -2.17
N GLY A 479 9.33 -32.58 -3.33
CA GLY A 479 8.66 -32.54 -4.63
C GLY A 479 8.46 -31.14 -5.19
N PHE A 480 7.33 -30.95 -5.89
CA PHE A 480 7.01 -29.76 -6.66
C PHE A 480 5.72 -29.12 -6.16
N ALA A 481 5.72 -27.80 -5.99
CA ALA A 481 4.52 -27.03 -5.67
C ALA A 481 4.44 -25.75 -6.52
N TRP A 482 3.28 -25.49 -7.13
CA TRP A 482 3.03 -24.24 -7.83
C TRP A 482 2.85 -23.09 -6.83
N LEU A 483 3.56 -21.98 -7.06
CA LEU A 483 3.33 -20.72 -6.36
C LEU A 483 2.55 -19.72 -7.22
N ASN A 484 2.71 -19.79 -8.54
CA ASN A 484 1.91 -19.07 -9.54
C ASN A 484 1.96 -19.84 -10.88
N PRO A 485 0.81 -20.23 -11.47
CA PRO A 485 -0.55 -19.87 -11.11
C PRO A 485 -1.12 -20.67 -9.93
N LEU A 486 -2.07 -20.06 -9.24
CA LEU A 486 -2.90 -20.66 -8.20
C LEU A 486 -4.37 -20.63 -8.64
N ALA A 487 -5.24 -21.26 -7.85
CA ALA A 487 -6.68 -21.10 -8.03
C ALA A 487 -7.06 -19.61 -7.90
N GLY A 488 -7.75 -19.08 -8.91
CA GLY A 488 -8.14 -17.66 -8.96
C GLY A 488 -7.07 -16.71 -9.51
N SER A 489 -5.87 -17.19 -9.86
CA SER A 489 -4.91 -16.40 -10.63
C SER A 489 -5.51 -15.97 -11.97
N THR A 490 -5.20 -14.74 -12.39
CA THR A 490 -5.53 -14.23 -13.71
C THR A 490 -4.28 -13.74 -14.41
N PHE A 491 -4.15 -14.08 -15.69
CA PHE A 491 -3.07 -13.62 -16.55
C PHE A 491 -3.57 -12.80 -17.73
N ASN A 492 -2.75 -11.83 -18.16
CA ASN A 492 -3.08 -11.00 -19.31
C ASN A 492 -2.61 -11.68 -20.61
N PRO A 493 -3.50 -11.86 -21.61
CA PRO A 493 -3.12 -12.42 -22.90
C PRO A 493 -2.14 -11.49 -23.62
N GLY A 494 -1.21 -12.07 -24.37
CA GLY A 494 -0.17 -11.36 -25.12
C GLY A 494 0.91 -10.68 -24.27
N SER A 495 0.77 -10.70 -22.94
CA SER A 495 1.72 -10.10 -22.01
C SER A 495 2.56 -11.18 -21.33
N THR A 496 3.87 -10.95 -21.19
CA THR A 496 4.78 -11.86 -20.48
C THR A 496 4.40 -11.93 -19.01
N GLN A 497 4.14 -13.13 -18.51
CA GLN A 497 3.83 -13.43 -17.12
C GLN A 497 4.96 -14.26 -16.50
N GLU A 498 5.25 -14.04 -15.22
CA GLU A 498 6.20 -14.87 -14.48
C GLU A 498 5.46 -16.00 -13.77
N LEU A 499 5.84 -17.24 -14.10
CA LEU A 499 5.38 -18.46 -13.44
C LEU A 499 6.38 -18.82 -12.35
N ARG A 500 5.89 -19.28 -11.19
CA ARG A 500 6.74 -19.58 -10.02
C ARG A 500 6.35 -20.90 -9.37
N TRP A 501 7.33 -21.61 -8.86
CA TRP A 501 7.17 -22.88 -8.15
C TRP A 501 8.30 -23.11 -7.14
N GLN A 502 8.08 -24.05 -6.23
CA GLN A 502 9.12 -24.60 -5.36
C GLN A 502 9.50 -26.01 -5.84
N TRP A 503 10.81 -26.33 -5.79
CA TRP A 503 11.35 -27.64 -6.15
C TRP A 503 12.41 -28.12 -5.16
N ALA A 504 12.03 -29.12 -4.37
CA ALA A 504 12.87 -29.69 -3.34
C ALA A 504 13.52 -31.04 -3.72
N GLY A 505 13.51 -31.40 -5.00
CA GLY A 505 14.21 -32.58 -5.52
C GLY A 505 15.64 -32.29 -6.01
N ALA A 506 16.28 -33.30 -6.59
CA ALA A 506 17.58 -33.14 -7.27
C ALA A 506 17.47 -32.20 -8.49
N THR A 507 18.59 -31.63 -8.92
CA THR A 507 18.64 -30.82 -10.15
C THR A 507 18.12 -31.62 -11.33
N THR A 508 17.09 -31.10 -11.99
CA THR A 508 16.42 -31.75 -13.12
C THR A 508 15.75 -30.70 -13.99
N THR A 509 15.34 -31.10 -15.19
CA THR A 509 14.57 -30.28 -16.12
C THR A 509 13.17 -30.83 -16.31
N ALA A 510 12.24 -29.96 -16.67
CA ALA A 510 10.86 -30.29 -16.98
C ALA A 510 10.45 -29.67 -18.32
N ARG A 511 9.48 -30.28 -18.98
CA ARG A 511 8.74 -29.65 -20.07
C ARG A 511 7.53 -28.93 -19.49
N LEU A 512 7.38 -27.64 -19.80
CA LEU A 512 6.20 -26.86 -19.45
C LEU A 512 5.17 -26.96 -20.56
N GLU A 513 3.95 -27.35 -20.21
CA GLU A 513 2.84 -27.48 -21.13
C GLU A 513 1.61 -26.71 -20.64
N TYR A 514 0.76 -26.31 -21.58
CA TYR A 514 -0.45 -25.52 -21.40
C TYR A 514 -1.66 -26.20 -22.04
N GLN A 515 -2.82 -26.10 -21.40
CA GLN A 515 -4.09 -26.59 -21.93
C GLN A 515 -5.20 -25.56 -21.66
N PRO A 516 -5.82 -24.97 -22.70
CA PRO A 516 -7.03 -24.19 -22.54
C PRO A 516 -8.23 -25.10 -22.24
N ALA A 517 -9.17 -24.61 -21.44
CA ALA A 517 -10.42 -25.30 -21.14
C ALA A 517 -11.19 -25.60 -22.43
N GLY A 518 -11.70 -26.84 -22.54
CA GLY A 518 -12.38 -27.35 -23.73
C GLY A 518 -11.45 -27.99 -24.77
N SER A 519 -10.12 -27.84 -24.66
CA SER A 519 -9.15 -28.62 -25.43
C SER A 519 -8.82 -29.94 -24.73
N THR A 520 -8.61 -31.02 -25.49
CA THR A 520 -8.06 -32.28 -24.98
C THR A 520 -6.54 -32.40 -25.17
N ALA A 521 -5.93 -31.50 -25.93
CA ALA A 521 -4.50 -31.51 -26.25
C ALA A 521 -3.71 -30.50 -25.40
N TRP A 522 -2.56 -30.95 -24.89
CA TRP A 522 -1.55 -30.11 -24.24
C TRP A 522 -0.61 -29.53 -25.29
N GLN A 523 -0.31 -28.24 -25.17
CA GLN A 523 0.61 -27.49 -26.01
C GLN A 523 1.92 -27.25 -25.26
N VAL A 524 3.06 -27.50 -25.90
CA VAL A 524 4.36 -27.22 -25.29
C VAL A 524 4.60 -25.71 -25.26
N VAL A 525 4.76 -25.16 -24.06
CA VAL A 525 5.15 -23.76 -23.85
C VAL A 525 6.67 -23.63 -23.88
N ASN A 526 7.35 -24.49 -23.13
CA ASN A 526 8.81 -24.55 -23.08
C ASN A 526 9.26 -26.02 -23.00
N PRO A 527 10.05 -26.52 -23.96
CA PRO A 527 10.51 -27.90 -23.96
C PRO A 527 11.44 -28.24 -22.77
N THR A 528 12.13 -27.24 -22.20
CA THR A 528 13.15 -27.44 -21.17
C THR A 528 13.17 -26.26 -20.19
N VAL A 529 12.71 -26.51 -18.96
CA VAL A 529 12.72 -25.59 -17.83
C VAL A 529 13.54 -26.21 -16.71
N GLU A 530 14.50 -25.47 -16.15
CA GLU A 530 15.27 -25.92 -14.98
C GLU A 530 14.43 -25.76 -13.71
N LEU A 531 14.05 -26.87 -13.06
CA LEU A 531 13.17 -26.79 -11.89
C LEU A 531 13.83 -26.10 -10.69
N LYS A 532 15.17 -26.13 -10.59
CA LYS A 532 15.90 -25.41 -9.54
C LYS A 532 15.89 -23.89 -9.69
N ALA A 533 15.57 -23.35 -10.87
CA ALA A 533 15.42 -21.92 -11.05
C ALA A 533 14.19 -21.37 -10.29
N GLY A 534 13.15 -22.19 -10.07
CA GLY A 534 11.94 -21.79 -9.34
C GLY A 534 11.02 -20.83 -10.10
N PHE A 535 11.42 -20.35 -11.28
CA PHE A 535 10.60 -19.49 -12.12
C PHE A 535 10.87 -19.66 -13.62
N THR A 536 9.90 -19.29 -14.44
CA THR A 536 10.05 -19.11 -15.89
C THR A 536 9.03 -18.09 -16.38
N THR A 537 9.15 -17.64 -17.62
CA THR A 537 8.16 -16.72 -18.20
C THR A 537 7.30 -17.42 -19.24
N TRP A 538 6.06 -16.94 -19.37
CA TRP A 538 5.12 -17.41 -20.38
C TRP A 538 4.25 -16.25 -20.86
N THR A 539 3.97 -16.22 -22.17
CA THR A 539 3.05 -15.27 -22.78
C THR A 539 1.78 -16.01 -23.20
N PRO A 540 0.67 -15.88 -22.44
CA PRO A 540 -0.58 -16.57 -22.77
C PRO A 540 -1.15 -16.07 -24.11
N PRO A 541 -1.58 -16.94 -25.03
CA PRO A 541 -1.93 -16.52 -26.39
C PRO A 541 -3.30 -15.84 -26.51
N SER A 542 -4.30 -16.28 -25.74
CA SER A 542 -5.67 -15.82 -25.86
C SER A 542 -6.46 -16.01 -24.56
N ALA A 543 -7.59 -15.33 -24.44
CA ALA A 543 -8.45 -15.43 -23.27
C ALA A 543 -9.12 -16.82 -23.19
N ALA A 544 -9.02 -17.44 -22.00
CA ALA A 544 -9.58 -18.76 -21.70
C ALA A 544 -9.49 -19.02 -20.19
N ALA A 545 -10.24 -20.01 -19.69
CA ALA A 545 -9.79 -20.75 -18.51
C ALA A 545 -8.71 -21.75 -18.95
N ALA A 546 -7.71 -22.04 -18.13
CA ALA A 546 -6.62 -22.91 -18.53
C ALA A 546 -5.88 -23.57 -17.36
N GLN A 547 -5.06 -24.57 -17.70
CA GLN A 547 -4.10 -25.21 -16.80
C GLN A 547 -2.71 -25.23 -17.42
N LEU A 548 -1.70 -25.21 -16.55
CA LEU A 548 -0.31 -25.51 -16.88
C LEU A 548 0.07 -26.84 -16.24
N ARG A 549 1.12 -27.48 -16.75
CA ARG A 549 1.78 -28.58 -16.05
C ARG A 549 3.26 -28.62 -16.30
N MET A 550 4.02 -29.01 -15.28
CA MET A 550 5.43 -29.40 -15.41
C MET A 550 5.52 -30.91 -15.61
N VAL A 551 6.19 -31.35 -16.66
CA VAL A 551 6.41 -32.77 -16.98
C VAL A 551 7.89 -33.10 -16.85
N THR A 552 8.23 -33.91 -15.86
CA THR A 552 9.58 -34.44 -15.63
C THR A 552 9.64 -35.92 -16.06
N PRO A 553 10.84 -36.54 -16.14
CA PRO A 553 10.93 -37.97 -16.41
C PRO A 553 10.23 -38.87 -15.37
N THR A 554 10.03 -38.37 -14.15
CA THR A 554 9.52 -39.15 -13.01
C THR A 554 8.15 -38.70 -12.50
N GLY A 555 7.58 -37.62 -13.06
CA GLY A 555 6.32 -37.07 -12.55
C GLY A 555 5.72 -35.95 -13.41
N VAL A 556 4.41 -35.75 -13.23
CA VAL A 556 3.61 -34.71 -13.89
C VAL A 556 2.92 -33.87 -12.82
N TYR A 557 3.10 -32.56 -12.87
CA TYR A 557 2.64 -31.62 -11.84
C TYR A 557 1.70 -30.57 -12.47
N PRO A 558 0.38 -30.86 -12.54
CA PRO A 558 -0.59 -29.90 -13.05
C PRO A 558 -0.82 -28.75 -12.07
N SER A 559 -1.12 -27.57 -12.60
CA SER A 559 -1.62 -26.44 -11.83
C SER A 559 -3.12 -26.56 -11.59
N GLU A 560 -3.61 -25.77 -10.64
CA GLU A 560 -5.03 -25.43 -10.59
C GLU A 560 -5.48 -24.73 -11.87
N THR A 561 -6.78 -24.74 -12.15
CA THR A 561 -7.35 -23.96 -13.24
C THR A 561 -7.31 -22.47 -12.90
N PHE A 562 -6.68 -21.69 -13.77
CA PHE A 562 -6.61 -20.22 -13.70
C PHE A 562 -7.31 -19.61 -14.92
N THR A 563 -7.43 -18.28 -14.94
CA THR A 563 -8.07 -17.54 -16.04
C THR A 563 -7.08 -16.67 -16.79
N ILE A 564 -7.35 -16.44 -18.07
CA ILE A 564 -6.60 -15.55 -18.94
C ILE A 564 -7.61 -14.58 -19.52
N HIS A 565 -7.45 -13.29 -19.26
CA HIS A 565 -8.20 -12.22 -19.91
C HIS A 565 -7.51 -10.88 -19.70
N ALA A 566 -7.80 -9.91 -20.56
CA ALA A 566 -7.33 -8.55 -20.34
C ALA A 566 -8.04 -7.93 -19.11
N PRO A 567 -7.44 -6.94 -18.43
CA PRO A 567 -8.07 -6.27 -17.30
C PRO A 567 -9.42 -5.67 -17.71
N LEU A 568 -10.48 -6.05 -16.98
CA LEU A 568 -11.83 -5.58 -17.26
C LEU A 568 -12.01 -4.15 -16.72
N ARG A 569 -12.64 -3.28 -17.52
CA ARG A 569 -12.99 -1.92 -17.10
C ARG A 569 -14.50 -1.78 -17.02
N LEU A 570 -14.99 -1.45 -15.83
CA LEU A 570 -16.38 -1.08 -15.59
C LEU A 570 -16.56 0.40 -15.93
N GLN A 571 -17.62 0.73 -16.66
CA GLN A 571 -17.95 2.08 -17.07
C GLN A 571 -19.40 2.42 -16.67
N VAL A 572 -19.64 3.72 -16.44
CA VAL A 572 -20.98 4.26 -16.17
C VAL A 572 -21.50 4.87 -17.46
N GLY A 573 -22.63 4.34 -17.93
CA GLY A 573 -23.33 4.86 -19.10
C GLY A 573 -24.24 6.04 -18.76
N TYR A 574 -24.98 5.94 -17.65
CA TYR A 574 -25.73 7.05 -17.05
C TYR A 574 -25.93 6.82 -15.55
N ALA A 575 -26.12 7.91 -14.80
CA ALA A 575 -26.49 7.89 -13.40
C ALA A 575 -27.66 8.85 -13.16
N CYS A 576 -28.86 8.31 -13.06
CA CYS A 576 -30.10 9.05 -12.77
C CYS A 576 -30.59 8.80 -11.34
N PRO A 577 -31.53 9.61 -10.83
CA PRO A 577 -32.10 9.41 -9.49
C PRO A 577 -32.79 8.05 -9.29
N GLU A 578 -33.42 7.51 -10.34
CA GLU A 578 -34.20 6.27 -10.26
C GLU A 578 -33.41 5.02 -10.66
N GLU A 579 -32.37 5.18 -11.48
CA GLU A 579 -31.53 4.07 -11.96
C GLU A 579 -30.19 4.55 -12.53
N ALA A 580 -29.24 3.64 -12.62
CA ALA A 580 -27.94 3.86 -13.27
C ALA A 580 -27.56 2.69 -14.18
N LEU A 581 -26.93 2.97 -15.31
CA LEU A 581 -26.42 1.92 -16.21
C LEU A 581 -24.92 1.75 -16.02
N LEU A 582 -24.53 0.52 -15.72
CA LEU A 582 -23.16 0.04 -15.81
C LEU A 582 -22.95 -0.77 -17.07
N HIS A 583 -21.79 -0.68 -17.69
CA HIS A 583 -21.42 -1.51 -18.83
C HIS A 583 -19.92 -1.81 -18.86
N TRP A 584 -19.54 -2.85 -19.59
CA TRP A 584 -18.16 -3.28 -19.79
C TRP A 584 -18.00 -3.97 -21.15
N SER A 585 -16.77 -4.17 -21.59
CA SER A 585 -16.50 -4.91 -22.84
C SER A 585 -16.66 -6.41 -22.63
N ALA A 586 -17.20 -7.11 -23.64
CA ALA A 586 -17.25 -8.57 -23.62
C ALA A 586 -15.85 -9.18 -23.54
N VAL A 587 -15.65 -10.10 -22.60
CA VAL A 587 -14.44 -10.90 -22.47
C VAL A 587 -14.59 -12.17 -23.30
N PRO A 588 -13.73 -12.43 -24.30
CA PRO A 588 -13.80 -13.64 -25.10
C PRO A 588 -13.73 -14.91 -24.23
N GLY A 589 -14.66 -15.84 -24.44
CA GLY A 589 -14.76 -17.09 -23.66
C GLY A 589 -15.45 -16.95 -22.30
N ALA A 590 -15.86 -15.75 -21.89
CA ALA A 590 -16.71 -15.58 -20.71
C ALA A 590 -18.14 -16.05 -21.00
N THR A 591 -18.70 -16.81 -20.06
CA THR A 591 -20.07 -17.38 -20.16
C THR A 591 -21.10 -16.53 -19.41
N GLU A 592 -20.64 -15.78 -18.42
CA GLU A 592 -21.40 -14.85 -17.60
C GLU A 592 -20.43 -13.89 -16.88
N TYR A 593 -20.98 -12.91 -16.18
CA TYR A 593 -20.28 -11.93 -15.36
C TYR A 593 -20.90 -11.87 -13.98
N GLN A 594 -20.07 -11.74 -12.96
CA GLN A 594 -20.48 -11.49 -11.57
C GLN A 594 -20.34 -10.00 -11.28
N LEU A 595 -21.45 -9.35 -10.97
CA LEU A 595 -21.48 -7.99 -10.44
C LEU A 595 -21.30 -8.04 -8.92
N TYR A 596 -20.50 -7.13 -8.39
CA TYR A 596 -20.24 -6.94 -6.97
C TYR A 596 -20.67 -5.55 -6.54
N SER A 597 -21.07 -5.44 -5.28
CA SER A 597 -21.33 -4.16 -4.60
C SER A 597 -20.53 -4.09 -3.30
N LEU A 598 -20.09 -2.89 -2.92
CA LEU A 598 -19.38 -2.69 -1.65
C LEU A 598 -20.37 -2.69 -0.48
N SER A 599 -20.09 -3.55 0.50
CA SER A 599 -20.86 -3.66 1.75
C SER A 599 -20.18 -2.87 2.88
N ALA A 600 -20.32 -3.33 4.13
CA ALA A 600 -19.73 -2.69 5.30
C ALA A 600 -18.19 -2.68 5.27
N THR A 601 -17.56 -3.79 4.89
CA THR A 601 -16.09 -3.96 4.95
C THR A 601 -15.46 -4.41 3.64
N GLY A 602 -16.24 -5.01 2.74
CA GLY A 602 -15.73 -5.64 1.53
C GLY A 602 -16.76 -5.74 0.41
N LEU A 603 -16.28 -5.99 -0.80
CA LEU A 603 -17.13 -6.31 -1.95
C LEU A 603 -17.87 -7.64 -1.73
N GLN A 604 -19.16 -7.66 -2.03
CA GLN A 604 -20.01 -8.84 -1.96
C GLN A 604 -20.66 -9.13 -3.32
N PRO A 605 -20.86 -10.41 -3.70
CA PRO A 605 -21.59 -10.76 -4.90
C PRO A 605 -23.02 -10.17 -4.86
N LEU A 606 -23.39 -9.40 -5.89
CA LEU A 606 -24.72 -8.83 -6.03
C LEU A 606 -25.61 -9.73 -6.91
N ARG A 607 -25.23 -9.95 -8.17
CA ARG A 607 -25.92 -10.86 -9.10
C ARG A 607 -25.04 -11.27 -10.28
N ARG A 608 -25.44 -12.33 -10.99
CA ARG A 608 -24.81 -12.77 -12.25
C ARG A 608 -25.64 -12.35 -13.46
N THR A 609 -24.97 -12.06 -14.57
CA THR A 609 -25.60 -11.74 -15.86
C THR A 609 -24.80 -12.32 -17.01
N ARG A 610 -25.47 -12.67 -18.12
CA ARG A 610 -24.78 -13.03 -19.38
C ARG A 610 -24.53 -11.82 -20.27
N ASP A 611 -25.19 -10.71 -19.96
CA ASP A 611 -25.05 -9.46 -20.69
C ASP A 611 -23.77 -8.72 -20.25
N THR A 612 -23.37 -7.72 -21.04
CA THR A 612 -22.28 -6.79 -20.73
C THR A 612 -22.78 -5.45 -20.23
N VAL A 613 -24.07 -5.37 -19.91
CA VAL A 613 -24.73 -4.24 -19.29
C VAL A 613 -25.45 -4.66 -18.01
N ALA A 614 -25.56 -3.73 -17.06
CA ALA A 614 -26.34 -3.89 -15.84
C ALA A 614 -27.03 -2.56 -15.49
N ILE A 615 -28.37 -2.58 -15.45
CA ILE A 615 -29.17 -1.46 -14.93
C ILE A 615 -29.34 -1.67 -13.43
N LEU A 616 -28.89 -0.69 -12.65
CA LEU A 616 -29.03 -0.62 -11.21
C LEU A 616 -30.34 0.11 -10.89
N PRO A 617 -31.36 -0.55 -10.33
CA PRO A 617 -32.57 0.13 -9.87
C PRO A 617 -32.29 0.97 -8.62
N ALA A 618 -33.22 1.87 -8.27
CA ALA A 618 -33.16 2.73 -7.10
C ALA A 618 -32.80 2.00 -5.78
N THR A 619 -33.20 0.73 -5.63
CA THR A 619 -32.89 -0.09 -4.45
C THR A 619 -31.41 -0.49 -4.34
N GLU A 620 -30.65 -0.45 -5.44
CA GLU A 620 -29.22 -0.82 -5.48
C GLU A 620 -28.29 0.41 -5.49
N LEU A 621 -28.79 1.58 -5.91
CA LEU A 621 -28.02 2.83 -5.93
C LEU A 621 -27.34 3.18 -4.57
N PRO A 622 -27.95 2.91 -3.40
CA PRO A 622 -27.29 3.16 -2.10
C PRO A 622 -25.96 2.42 -1.88
N PHE A 623 -25.65 1.35 -2.64
CA PHE A 623 -24.37 0.64 -2.52
C PHE A 623 -23.16 1.46 -3.01
N ARG A 624 -23.38 2.42 -3.92
CA ARG A 624 -22.39 3.37 -4.48
C ARG A 624 -21.22 2.79 -5.28
N TYR A 625 -20.55 1.74 -4.79
CA TYR A 625 -19.38 1.16 -5.43
C TYR A 625 -19.70 -0.19 -6.04
N PHE A 626 -19.30 -0.37 -7.29
CA PHE A 626 -19.54 -1.60 -8.04
C PHE A 626 -18.27 -2.07 -8.75
N ALA A 627 -18.14 -3.39 -8.89
CA ALA A 627 -17.08 -4.02 -9.69
C ALA A 627 -17.66 -5.23 -10.43
N VAL A 628 -17.02 -5.66 -11.51
CA VAL A 628 -17.48 -6.80 -12.30
C VAL A 628 -16.34 -7.77 -12.58
N ALA A 629 -16.61 -9.08 -12.53
CA ALA A 629 -15.65 -10.12 -12.91
C ALA A 629 -16.25 -11.01 -14.01
N PRO A 630 -15.45 -11.43 -15.01
CA PRO A 630 -15.88 -12.42 -15.98
C PRO A 630 -15.84 -13.84 -15.37
N VAL A 631 -16.67 -14.74 -15.88
CA VAL A 631 -16.63 -16.17 -15.54
C VAL A 631 -16.26 -16.98 -16.79
N LEU A 632 -15.03 -17.51 -16.80
CA LEU A 632 -14.50 -18.32 -17.91
C LEU A 632 -14.40 -19.78 -17.45
N GLY A 633 -14.98 -20.72 -18.20
CA GLY A 633 -14.92 -22.15 -17.86
C GLY A 633 -15.41 -22.48 -16.43
N GLY A 634 -16.38 -21.71 -15.91
CA GLY A 634 -16.89 -21.84 -14.54
C GLY A 634 -15.96 -21.28 -13.45
N LYS A 635 -14.83 -20.68 -13.82
CA LYS A 635 -13.89 -20.04 -12.89
C LYS A 635 -14.05 -18.52 -12.93
N MET A 636 -14.05 -17.90 -11.75
CA MET A 636 -14.10 -16.45 -11.62
C MET A 636 -12.75 -15.88 -12.06
N GLY A 637 -12.77 -14.97 -13.02
CA GLY A 637 -11.62 -14.16 -13.38
C GLY A 637 -11.40 -13.01 -12.40
N GLU A 638 -10.29 -12.30 -12.56
CA GLU A 638 -10.02 -11.10 -11.82
C GLU A 638 -11.08 -10.02 -12.13
N ARG A 639 -11.59 -9.38 -11.08
CA ARG A 639 -12.58 -8.31 -11.23
C ARG A 639 -11.94 -7.02 -11.73
N SER A 640 -12.76 -6.15 -12.30
CA SER A 640 -12.42 -4.76 -12.55
C SER A 640 -12.08 -4.02 -11.25
N PRO A 641 -11.37 -2.88 -11.35
CA PRO A 641 -11.43 -1.86 -10.32
C PRO A 641 -12.89 -1.49 -10.00
N SER A 642 -13.12 -1.10 -8.75
CA SER A 642 -14.42 -0.61 -8.32
C SER A 642 -14.64 0.81 -8.81
N VAL A 643 -15.88 1.09 -9.18
CA VAL A 643 -16.32 2.40 -9.66
C VAL A 643 -17.37 2.94 -8.71
N GLU A 644 -17.15 4.17 -8.21
CA GLU A 644 -18.22 4.94 -7.56
C GLU A 644 -19.08 5.57 -8.65
N TYR A 645 -20.27 5.00 -8.87
CA TYR A 645 -21.05 5.31 -10.08
C TYR A 645 -21.43 6.79 -10.17
N SER A 646 -21.67 7.45 -9.04
CA SER A 646 -22.06 8.86 -8.97
C SER A 646 -20.92 9.85 -9.19
N GLN A 647 -19.67 9.41 -9.15
CA GLN A 647 -18.50 10.28 -9.29
C GLN A 647 -17.82 10.18 -10.68
N GLN A 648 -18.40 9.43 -11.62
CA GLN A 648 -17.82 9.23 -12.96
C GLN A 648 -18.11 10.36 -13.96
N GLY A 649 -18.60 11.51 -13.49
CA GLY A 649 -18.85 12.68 -14.35
C GLY A 649 -19.93 12.47 -15.42
N THR A 650 -20.77 11.45 -15.28
CA THR A 650 -21.88 11.15 -16.20
C THR A 650 -23.21 11.27 -15.45
N GLY A 651 -24.02 12.28 -15.79
CA GLY A 651 -25.36 12.44 -15.23
C GLY A 651 -26.38 11.51 -15.90
N CYS A 652 -27.62 11.97 -16.02
CA CYS A 652 -28.62 11.31 -16.86
C CYS A 652 -28.23 11.38 -18.33
N TYR A 653 -27.42 10.42 -18.79
CA TYR A 653 -26.82 10.28 -20.11
C TYR A 653 -25.76 11.33 -20.47
N VAL A 654 -25.91 12.58 -20.05
CA VAL A 654 -25.01 13.67 -20.42
C VAL A 654 -23.72 13.64 -19.59
N ARG A 655 -22.57 13.60 -20.27
CA ARG A 655 -21.23 13.82 -19.67
C ARG A 655 -20.83 15.28 -19.75
N SER A 656 -20.97 15.86 -20.93
CA SER A 656 -20.68 17.27 -21.17
C SER A 656 -21.60 17.81 -22.25
N PHE A 657 -21.99 19.07 -22.12
CA PHE A 657 -22.64 19.82 -23.17
C PHE A 657 -22.11 21.25 -23.04
N ILE A 658 -21.30 21.68 -24.01
CA ILE A 658 -20.59 22.96 -23.92
C ILE A 658 -20.55 23.63 -25.30
N PRO A 659 -20.58 24.98 -25.37
CA PRO A 659 -20.27 25.68 -26.60
C PRO A 659 -18.77 25.68 -26.88
N ARG A 660 -18.36 25.59 -28.16
CA ARG A 660 -16.93 25.72 -28.53
C ARG A 660 -16.36 27.09 -28.19
N GLN A 661 -17.20 28.12 -28.24
CA GLN A 661 -16.88 29.49 -27.89
C GLN A 661 -18.10 30.13 -27.22
N ALA A 662 -17.90 30.78 -26.08
CA ALA A 662 -18.97 31.48 -25.38
C ALA A 662 -19.46 32.74 -26.13
N VAL A 663 -18.59 33.36 -26.93
CA VAL A 663 -18.92 34.48 -27.82
C VAL A 663 -18.46 34.14 -29.22
N THR A 664 -19.36 34.19 -30.20
CA THR A 664 -19.05 33.73 -31.56
C THR A 664 -20.01 34.30 -32.60
N ASP A 665 -19.58 34.31 -33.85
CA ASP A 665 -20.42 34.56 -35.03
C ASP A 665 -20.93 33.26 -35.69
N THR A 666 -20.58 32.09 -35.13
CA THR A 666 -21.09 30.78 -35.52
C THR A 666 -21.33 29.93 -34.27
N VAL A 667 -22.59 29.64 -33.93
CA VAL A 667 -22.90 28.84 -32.74
C VAL A 667 -22.71 27.36 -33.04
N LEU A 668 -21.77 26.74 -32.33
CA LEU A 668 -21.51 25.30 -32.38
C LEU A 668 -21.34 24.76 -30.96
N LEU A 669 -22.20 23.81 -30.58
CA LEU A 669 -22.17 23.16 -29.27
C LEU A 669 -21.75 21.70 -29.41
N ASP A 670 -20.83 21.25 -28.58
CA ASP A 670 -20.40 19.87 -28.51
C ASP A 670 -21.12 19.17 -27.34
N LEU A 671 -21.71 18.01 -27.62
CA LEU A 671 -22.35 17.13 -26.64
C LEU A 671 -21.56 15.83 -26.57
N GLU A 672 -21.20 15.41 -25.36
CA GLU A 672 -20.76 14.05 -25.06
C GLU A 672 -21.79 13.37 -24.15
N ILE A 673 -22.21 12.16 -24.52
CA ILE A 673 -23.06 11.29 -23.71
C ILE A 673 -22.31 10.04 -23.28
N GLY A 674 -22.67 9.47 -22.13
CA GLY A 674 -22.04 8.27 -21.60
C GLY A 674 -22.47 6.98 -22.32
N THR A 675 -23.66 6.94 -22.91
CA THR A 675 -24.18 5.79 -23.64
C THR A 675 -25.31 6.17 -24.59
N ALA A 676 -25.45 5.42 -25.69
CA ALA A 676 -26.64 5.47 -26.56
C ALA A 676 -27.74 4.46 -26.12
N TYR A 677 -27.45 3.63 -25.11
CA TYR A 677 -28.34 2.56 -24.67
C TYR A 677 -29.71 3.08 -24.22
N GLY A 678 -30.77 2.60 -24.87
CA GLY A 678 -32.14 3.00 -24.53
C GLY A 678 -32.53 4.41 -24.99
N LEU A 679 -31.69 5.12 -25.75
CA LEU A 679 -32.05 6.39 -26.38
C LEU A 679 -32.74 6.18 -27.73
N ASN A 680 -33.85 6.87 -27.93
CA ASN A 680 -34.56 6.93 -29.20
C ASN A 680 -34.08 8.13 -30.04
N SER A 681 -33.97 9.30 -29.41
CA SER A 681 -33.51 10.52 -30.08
C SER A 681 -32.85 11.50 -29.13
N ILE A 682 -31.99 12.35 -29.68
CA ILE A 682 -31.44 13.55 -29.03
C ILE A 682 -31.79 14.78 -29.85
N SER A 683 -32.18 15.86 -29.19
CA SER A 683 -32.62 17.09 -29.84
C SER A 683 -31.94 18.31 -29.24
N LEU A 684 -31.30 19.14 -30.07
CA LEU A 684 -30.86 20.47 -29.64
C LEU A 684 -32.10 21.37 -29.57
N GLU A 685 -32.28 22.02 -28.42
CA GLU A 685 -33.34 22.99 -28.19
C GLU A 685 -32.73 24.36 -27.83
N ARG A 686 -33.33 25.43 -28.34
CA ARG A 686 -33.01 26.80 -27.98
C ARG A 686 -34.21 27.45 -27.29
N GLN A 687 -33.95 28.21 -26.23
CA GLN A 687 -34.98 28.96 -25.54
C GLN A 687 -35.44 30.16 -26.37
N ALA A 688 -36.74 30.28 -26.58
CA ALA A 688 -37.41 31.42 -27.20
C ALA A 688 -37.63 32.55 -26.17
N PRO A 689 -37.91 33.79 -26.61
CA PRO A 689 -38.08 34.94 -25.71
C PRO A 689 -39.24 34.81 -24.71
N ASP A 690 -40.24 33.98 -25.01
CA ASP A 690 -41.36 33.67 -24.10
C ASP A 690 -41.02 32.57 -23.08
N GLY A 691 -39.77 32.07 -23.10
CA GLY A 691 -39.29 30.99 -22.24
C GLY A 691 -39.55 29.58 -22.77
N SER A 692 -40.29 29.42 -23.88
CA SER A 692 -40.50 28.11 -24.51
C SER A 692 -39.24 27.59 -25.20
N TYR A 693 -39.19 26.30 -25.54
CA TYR A 693 -38.02 25.70 -26.18
C TYR A 693 -38.36 25.27 -27.61
N GLN A 694 -37.60 25.78 -28.57
CA GLN A 694 -37.69 25.41 -29.98
C GLN A 694 -36.66 24.33 -30.29
N THR A 695 -37.10 23.19 -30.83
CA THR A 695 -36.20 22.17 -31.36
C THR A 695 -35.56 22.65 -32.66
N LEU A 696 -34.24 22.68 -32.71
CA LEU A 696 -33.45 23.11 -33.86
C LEU A 696 -33.02 21.91 -34.73
N GLN A 697 -32.56 20.85 -34.09
CA GLN A 697 -32.09 19.64 -34.74
C GLN A 697 -32.47 18.42 -33.89
N THR A 698 -32.74 17.29 -34.54
CA THR A 698 -32.93 16.00 -33.87
C THR A 698 -32.09 14.94 -34.57
N ILE A 699 -31.41 14.11 -33.81
CA ILE A 699 -30.65 12.95 -34.28
C ILE A 699 -31.37 11.69 -33.79
N ALA A 700 -31.74 10.83 -34.74
CA ALA A 700 -32.32 9.51 -34.51
C ALA A 700 -32.01 8.60 -35.73
N PRO A 701 -31.59 7.34 -35.53
CA PRO A 701 -31.25 6.73 -34.24
C PRO A 701 -29.95 7.30 -33.64
N VAL A 702 -29.80 7.18 -32.31
CA VAL A 702 -28.57 7.60 -31.61
C VAL A 702 -27.58 6.45 -31.66
N GLN A 703 -26.47 6.63 -32.38
CA GLN A 703 -25.42 5.60 -32.53
C GLN A 703 -24.06 6.06 -32.01
N ASP A 704 -23.77 7.35 -32.12
CA ASP A 704 -22.53 7.96 -31.62
C ASP A 704 -22.66 8.39 -30.16
N LEU A 705 -21.52 8.71 -29.54
CA LEU A 705 -21.45 9.27 -28.17
C LEU A 705 -21.02 10.73 -28.15
N GLN A 706 -20.56 11.26 -29.29
CA GLN A 706 -20.09 12.62 -29.46
C GLN A 706 -20.84 13.27 -30.62
N PHE A 707 -21.36 14.46 -30.39
CA PHE A 707 -22.16 15.19 -31.35
C PHE A 707 -21.73 16.65 -31.40
N ALA A 708 -21.77 17.23 -32.59
CA ALA A 708 -21.61 18.66 -32.80
C ALA A 708 -22.92 19.22 -33.36
N PHE A 709 -23.55 20.14 -32.61
CA PHE A 709 -24.81 20.75 -32.96
C PHE A 709 -24.62 22.21 -33.38
N PRO A 710 -24.74 22.54 -34.68
CA PRO A 710 -24.79 23.92 -35.12
C PRO A 710 -26.18 24.53 -34.89
N ASP A 711 -26.25 25.78 -34.42
CA ASP A 711 -27.42 26.62 -34.68
C ASP A 711 -27.15 27.46 -35.93
N LEU A 712 -27.92 27.21 -36.99
CA LEU A 712 -27.78 27.90 -38.28
C LEU A 712 -28.48 29.26 -38.31
N ALA A 713 -29.35 29.55 -37.34
CA ALA A 713 -30.09 30.81 -37.26
C ALA A 713 -30.24 31.32 -35.81
N PRO A 714 -29.12 31.53 -35.08
CA PRO A 714 -29.12 32.03 -33.71
C PRO A 714 -29.69 33.45 -33.62
N ASN A 715 -30.36 33.77 -32.51
CA ASN A 715 -30.83 35.14 -32.28
C ASN A 715 -29.62 36.04 -31.97
N SER A 716 -29.63 37.29 -32.42
CA SER A 716 -28.59 38.26 -31.99
C SER A 716 -28.68 38.46 -30.48
N GLY A 717 -27.54 38.42 -29.79
CA GLY A 717 -27.51 38.49 -28.33
C GLY A 717 -27.28 37.15 -27.64
N LEU A 718 -27.75 37.08 -26.40
CA LEU A 718 -27.63 35.91 -25.55
C LEU A 718 -28.66 34.84 -25.97
N ASN A 719 -28.18 33.63 -26.23
CA ASN A 719 -29.01 32.46 -26.53
C ASN A 719 -28.77 31.39 -25.47
N HIS A 720 -29.84 30.75 -25.00
CA HIS A 720 -29.75 29.61 -24.09
C HIS A 720 -30.12 28.33 -24.84
N TYR A 721 -29.29 27.32 -24.70
CA TYR A 721 -29.43 26.02 -25.34
C TYR A 721 -29.50 24.91 -24.31
N ARG A 722 -30.20 23.84 -24.65
CA ARG A 722 -30.14 22.56 -23.95
C ARG A 722 -30.29 21.42 -24.94
N VAL A 723 -29.90 20.23 -24.52
CA VAL A 723 -30.22 19.00 -25.23
C VAL A 723 -31.36 18.30 -24.52
N ARG A 724 -32.36 17.87 -25.29
CA ARG A 724 -33.43 16.98 -24.87
C ARG A 724 -33.12 15.57 -25.35
N LEU A 725 -33.04 14.61 -24.44
CA LEU A 725 -32.84 13.20 -24.73
C LEU A 725 -34.14 12.44 -24.48
N ASN A 726 -34.66 11.73 -25.49
CA ASN A 726 -35.85 10.90 -25.36
C ASN A 726 -35.45 9.43 -25.38
N THR A 727 -35.86 8.70 -24.35
CA THR A 727 -35.64 7.25 -24.28
C THR A 727 -36.67 6.48 -25.09
N VAL A 728 -36.36 5.21 -25.40
CA VAL A 728 -37.31 4.26 -26.00
C VAL A 728 -38.52 4.02 -25.08
N GLY A 729 -38.34 4.13 -23.77
CA GLY A 729 -39.41 4.04 -22.76
C GLY A 729 -40.27 5.29 -22.60
N GLY A 730 -40.00 6.36 -23.36
CA GLY A 730 -40.76 7.61 -23.33
C GLY A 730 -40.35 8.60 -22.24
N GLN A 731 -39.37 8.27 -21.38
CA GLN A 731 -38.77 9.21 -20.44
C GLN A 731 -37.93 10.27 -21.17
N ILE A 732 -37.90 11.47 -20.60
CA ILE A 732 -37.20 12.63 -21.16
C ILE A 732 -36.17 13.13 -20.14
N PHE A 733 -34.93 13.30 -20.60
CA PHE A 733 -33.85 13.93 -19.85
C PHE A 733 -33.39 15.20 -20.53
N TYR A 734 -32.85 16.13 -19.76
CA TYR A 734 -32.30 17.38 -20.26
C TYR A 734 -30.86 17.57 -19.78
N SER A 735 -30.02 18.15 -20.63
CA SER A 735 -28.74 18.71 -20.19
C SER A 735 -28.95 19.94 -19.29
N ALA A 736 -27.85 20.42 -18.69
CA ALA A 736 -27.80 21.79 -18.19
C ALA A 736 -28.05 22.80 -19.33
N LEU A 737 -28.44 24.02 -18.95
CA LEU A 737 -28.57 25.13 -19.88
C LEU A 737 -27.20 25.74 -20.17
N GLU A 738 -26.88 25.89 -21.44
CA GLU A 738 -25.65 26.54 -21.91
C GLU A 738 -25.98 27.86 -22.58
N ALA A 739 -25.18 28.88 -22.27
CA ALA A 739 -25.35 30.22 -22.80
C ALA A 739 -24.31 30.52 -23.88
N VAL A 740 -24.76 30.99 -25.04
CA VAL A 740 -23.88 31.47 -26.11
C VAL A 740 -24.29 32.87 -26.52
N GLN A 741 -23.32 33.77 -26.49
CA GLN A 741 -23.48 35.13 -26.94
C GLN A 741 -23.15 35.19 -28.44
N TYR A 742 -24.19 35.37 -29.25
CA TYR A 742 -24.06 35.45 -30.69
C TYR A 742 -24.00 36.91 -31.14
N ALA A 743 -22.93 37.27 -31.86
CA ALA A 743 -22.80 38.56 -32.53
C ALA A 743 -22.37 38.30 -33.97
N ARG A 744 -23.14 38.79 -34.95
CA ARG A 744 -22.76 38.64 -36.36
C ARG A 744 -21.44 39.35 -36.63
N THR A 745 -20.71 38.89 -37.65
CA THR A 745 -19.50 39.58 -38.10
C THR A 745 -19.84 41.04 -38.45
N GLY A 746 -19.21 42.00 -37.76
CA GLY A 746 -19.50 43.43 -37.90
C GLY A 746 -20.68 43.96 -37.08
N GLU A 747 -21.22 43.17 -36.15
CA GLU A 747 -22.22 43.59 -35.16
C GLU A 747 -21.56 43.89 -33.81
N LEU A 748 -21.98 44.98 -33.16
CA LEU A 748 -21.56 45.35 -31.81
C LEU A 748 -22.76 45.27 -30.88
N LEU A 749 -22.66 44.44 -29.85
CA LEU A 749 -23.66 44.37 -28.79
C LEU A 749 -23.18 45.11 -27.55
N ALA A 750 -24.12 45.69 -26.82
CA ALA A 750 -23.86 46.44 -25.60
C ALA A 750 -24.88 46.00 -24.54
N TYR A 751 -24.41 45.47 -23.41
CA TYR A 751 -25.27 44.93 -22.35
C TYR A 751 -24.72 45.23 -20.94
N PRO A 752 -25.56 45.58 -19.96
CA PRO A 752 -26.98 45.89 -20.11
C PRO A 752 -27.19 47.20 -20.89
N ASN A 753 -28.31 47.31 -21.60
CA ASN A 753 -28.67 48.54 -22.30
C ASN A 753 -30.20 48.69 -22.25
N PRO A 754 -30.76 49.60 -21.43
CA PRO A 754 -30.07 50.68 -20.70
C PRO A 754 -29.13 50.21 -19.56
N VAL A 755 -28.08 50.98 -19.27
CA VAL A 755 -27.11 50.76 -18.17
C VAL A 755 -27.24 51.89 -17.14
N GLN A 756 -27.12 51.62 -15.85
CA GLN A 756 -27.07 52.70 -14.85
C GLN A 756 -25.72 53.40 -14.87
N ALA A 757 -25.71 54.73 -14.72
CA ALA A 757 -24.47 55.49 -14.66
C ALA A 757 -23.55 54.97 -13.53
N GLY A 758 -22.30 54.64 -13.86
CA GLY A 758 -21.32 54.08 -12.92
C GLY A 758 -21.22 52.56 -12.93
N GLU A 759 -22.18 51.85 -13.54
CA GLU A 759 -22.11 50.40 -13.73
C GLU A 759 -21.32 50.02 -14.98
N SER A 760 -20.79 48.80 -15.01
CA SER A 760 -19.99 48.31 -16.14
C SER A 760 -20.87 47.91 -17.32
N LEU A 761 -20.65 48.53 -18.48
CA LEU A 761 -21.27 48.15 -19.75
C LEU A 761 -20.39 47.15 -20.49
N GLN A 762 -20.90 45.96 -20.80
CA GLN A 762 -20.17 44.97 -21.60
C GLN A 762 -20.37 45.23 -23.09
N LEU A 763 -19.28 45.49 -23.81
CA LEU A 763 -19.24 45.62 -25.26
C LEU A 763 -18.76 44.32 -25.89
N ILE A 764 -19.62 43.70 -26.68
CA ILE A 764 -19.40 42.36 -27.19
C ILE A 764 -19.25 42.40 -28.71
N THR A 765 -18.17 41.81 -29.20
CA THR A 765 -17.85 41.67 -30.62
C THR A 765 -17.41 40.25 -30.94
N SER A 766 -17.50 39.85 -32.20
CA SER A 766 -17.05 38.52 -32.64
C SER A 766 -15.52 38.41 -32.82
N THR A 767 -14.75 39.48 -32.59
CA THR A 767 -13.28 39.50 -32.76
C THR A 767 -12.54 39.40 -31.42
N THR A 768 -11.41 38.70 -31.41
CA THR A 768 -10.53 38.54 -30.25
C THR A 768 -9.36 39.54 -30.23
N GLY A 769 -9.20 40.35 -31.29
CA GLY A 769 -8.11 41.32 -31.43
C GLY A 769 -8.29 42.60 -30.63
N ALA A 770 -7.30 43.51 -30.70
CA ALA A 770 -7.41 44.83 -30.10
C ALA A 770 -8.52 45.64 -30.80
N VAL A 771 -9.35 46.29 -29.99
CA VAL A 771 -10.44 47.15 -30.43
C VAL A 771 -10.29 48.55 -29.83
N HIS A 772 -10.59 49.55 -30.65
CA HIS A 772 -10.62 50.94 -30.25
C HIS A 772 -12.07 51.39 -30.03
N ILE A 773 -12.38 51.83 -28.81
CA ILE A 773 -13.73 52.11 -28.33
C ILE A 773 -13.88 53.62 -28.16
N GLN A 774 -14.90 54.21 -28.78
CA GLN A 774 -15.20 55.64 -28.74
C GLN A 774 -16.68 55.84 -28.37
N LEU A 775 -16.95 56.67 -27.37
CA LEU A 775 -18.29 57.02 -26.93
C LEU A 775 -18.62 58.46 -27.34
N TYR A 776 -19.74 58.65 -28.03
CA TYR A 776 -20.22 59.96 -28.45
C TYR A 776 -21.56 60.29 -27.79
N ASP A 777 -21.79 61.56 -27.45
CA ASP A 777 -23.12 62.02 -27.07
C ASP A 777 -24.04 62.21 -28.31
N VAL A 778 -25.32 62.53 -28.09
CA VAL A 778 -26.28 62.76 -29.19
C VAL A 778 -25.93 63.93 -30.10
N LEU A 779 -25.04 64.84 -29.68
CA LEU A 779 -24.54 65.95 -30.49
C LEU A 779 -23.28 65.57 -31.29
N GLY A 780 -22.81 64.32 -31.17
CA GLY A 780 -21.63 63.81 -31.87
C GLY A 780 -20.30 64.22 -31.24
N ARG A 781 -20.30 64.74 -30.01
CA ARG A 781 -19.06 65.07 -29.28
C ARG A 781 -18.48 63.80 -28.68
N LEU A 782 -17.17 63.58 -28.85
CA LEU A 782 -16.46 62.47 -28.21
C LEU A 782 -16.41 62.70 -26.70
N VAL A 783 -16.99 61.78 -25.94
CA VAL A 783 -17.12 61.84 -24.47
C VAL A 783 -16.04 61.01 -23.79
N ARG A 784 -15.73 59.84 -24.35
CA ARG A 784 -14.76 58.90 -23.79
C ARG A 784 -14.16 58.03 -24.88
N GLU A 785 -12.92 57.64 -24.70
CA GLU A 785 -12.19 56.75 -25.62
C GLU A 785 -11.37 55.75 -24.81
N ALA A 786 -11.27 54.51 -25.31
CA ALA A 786 -10.53 53.43 -24.68
C ALA A 786 -9.99 52.46 -25.74
N THR A 787 -9.07 51.59 -25.34
CA THR A 787 -8.68 50.40 -26.10
C THR A 787 -8.87 49.18 -25.23
N ALA A 788 -9.29 48.07 -25.82
CA ALA A 788 -9.49 46.82 -25.12
C ALA A 788 -9.14 45.65 -26.05
N THR A 789 -8.93 44.46 -25.49
CA THR A 789 -8.59 43.27 -26.24
C THR A 789 -9.45 42.12 -25.73
N GLY A 790 -10.08 41.38 -26.65
CA GLY A 790 -10.99 40.28 -26.32
C GLY A 790 -12.39 40.49 -26.89
N THR A 791 -13.23 39.45 -26.79
CA THR A 791 -14.58 39.43 -27.37
C THR A 791 -15.62 40.10 -26.48
N ILE A 792 -15.41 40.13 -25.16
CA ILE A 792 -16.23 40.86 -24.17
C ILE A 792 -15.34 41.91 -23.52
N ASN A 793 -15.66 43.18 -23.72
CA ASN A 793 -14.88 44.30 -23.21
C ASN A 793 -15.73 45.13 -22.24
N PRO A 794 -15.39 45.14 -20.94
CA PRO A 794 -16.05 46.02 -20.00
C PRO A 794 -15.72 47.48 -20.34
N PHE A 795 -16.73 48.33 -20.34
CA PHE A 795 -16.65 49.74 -20.64
C PHE A 795 -17.22 50.53 -19.45
N ASP A 796 -16.36 51.36 -18.86
CA ASP A 796 -16.72 52.15 -17.69
C ASP A 796 -17.69 53.29 -18.07
N THR A 797 -18.83 53.36 -17.38
CA THR A 797 -19.85 54.39 -17.55
C THR A 797 -19.84 55.44 -16.44
N SER A 798 -18.86 55.40 -15.52
CA SER A 798 -18.76 56.34 -14.41
C SER A 798 -18.66 57.80 -14.89
N GLY A 799 -19.42 58.68 -14.24
CA GLY A 799 -19.45 60.11 -14.58
C GLY A 799 -20.21 60.48 -15.85
N LEU A 800 -20.80 59.51 -16.56
CA LEU A 800 -21.76 59.79 -17.64
C LEU A 800 -23.08 60.30 -17.04
N GLN A 801 -23.71 61.25 -17.72
CA GLN A 801 -25.03 61.75 -17.35
C GLN A 801 -26.10 60.83 -17.93
N SER A 802 -27.30 60.79 -17.35
CA SER A 802 -28.43 60.06 -17.92
C SER A 802 -28.74 60.59 -19.32
N GLY A 803 -28.79 59.72 -20.32
CA GLY A 803 -28.93 60.12 -21.71
C GLY A 803 -28.63 59.02 -22.72
N THR A 804 -28.85 59.33 -24.00
CA THR A 804 -28.50 58.45 -25.11
C THR A 804 -27.08 58.73 -25.58
N TYR A 805 -26.29 57.69 -25.80
CA TYR A 805 -24.95 57.78 -26.36
C TYR A 805 -24.79 56.81 -27.53
N LEU A 806 -23.81 57.07 -28.38
CA LEU A 806 -23.38 56.16 -29.45
C LEU A 806 -22.00 55.63 -29.09
N VAL A 807 -21.93 54.35 -28.77
CA VAL A 807 -20.64 53.66 -28.60
C VAL A 807 -20.20 53.08 -29.93
N ARG A 808 -18.91 53.19 -30.21
CA ARG A 808 -18.35 52.88 -31.50
C ARG A 808 -17.05 52.12 -31.31
N VAL A 809 -16.98 50.96 -31.92
CA VAL A 809 -15.88 50.02 -31.73
C VAL A 809 -15.24 49.77 -33.08
N THR A 810 -13.93 49.99 -33.17
CA THR A 810 -13.13 49.82 -34.38
C THR A 810 -12.06 48.76 -34.11
N PRO A 811 -12.24 47.53 -34.61
CA PRO A 811 -11.19 46.52 -34.55
C PRO A 811 -9.98 46.93 -35.39
N GLU A 812 -8.79 46.51 -34.99
CA GLU A 812 -7.53 46.81 -35.71
C GLU A 812 -7.57 46.39 -37.19
N ASN A 813 -8.21 45.25 -37.48
CA ASN A 813 -8.35 44.69 -38.83
C ASN A 813 -9.82 44.40 -39.20
N GLY A 814 -10.74 45.30 -38.89
CA GLY A 814 -12.17 45.07 -39.13
C GLY A 814 -13.02 46.32 -39.37
N PRO A 815 -14.28 46.14 -39.80
CA PRO A 815 -15.18 47.25 -40.03
C PRO A 815 -15.53 47.95 -38.71
N ARG A 816 -15.70 49.27 -38.77
CA ARG A 816 -16.16 50.08 -37.66
C ARG A 816 -17.62 49.76 -37.33
N MET A 817 -17.91 49.47 -36.08
CA MET A 817 -19.23 49.12 -35.57
C MET A 817 -19.74 50.24 -34.66
N THR A 818 -21.04 50.50 -34.64
CA THR A 818 -21.65 51.53 -33.77
C THR A 818 -22.95 50.99 -33.18
N GLN A 819 -23.13 51.17 -31.87
CA GLN A 819 -24.32 50.75 -31.13
C GLN A 819 -24.84 51.92 -30.30
N ARG A 820 -26.17 52.09 -30.28
CA ARG A 820 -26.82 53.07 -29.41
C ARG A 820 -26.94 52.50 -28.01
N ILE A 821 -26.48 53.24 -27.01
CA ILE A 821 -26.65 52.89 -25.59
C ILE A 821 -27.44 53.98 -24.86
N VAL A 822 -28.18 53.57 -23.83
CA VAL A 822 -28.91 54.47 -22.94
C VAL A 822 -28.31 54.35 -21.55
N VAL A 823 -27.87 55.46 -20.98
CA VAL A 823 -27.43 55.55 -19.59
C VAL A 823 -28.61 56.10 -18.78
N LEU A 824 -29.00 55.38 -17.73
CA LEU A 824 -30.07 55.76 -16.80
C LEU A 824 -29.54 56.64 -15.66
#